data_AF-A0A371DFV5-F1
#
_entry.id   AF-A0A371DFV5-F1
#
_cell.length_a   1.000
_cell.length_b   1.000
_cell.length_c   1.000
_cell.angle_alpha   90.00
_cell.angle_beta   90.00
_cell.angle_gamma   90.00
#
_symmetry.space_group_name_H-M   'P 1'
#
loop_
_entity.id
_entity.type
_entity.pdbx_description
1 polymer ?
#
loop_
_entity_poly.entity_id
_entity_poly.type
_entity_poly.pdbx_seq_one_letter_code
_entity_poly.pdbx_strand_id
1 'polypeptide(L)'
;MGPHFCEYPIDKFLKCVPGEAPTAKERTQFEQVDWSKANVEEDWCLLMNKTVNSVFEASGSMSLAFLDTSIYRASGSVGPDGKKTQTRAQTLNDAGVYWDTDEARDATKLTAEQIKNSTLTPEELKARGRVGARNWHWIVVPLEIKHDRKKTAFSFREPAPQKNISCPTANISQHPSSTVAVEGDYTSFSAPTSLSGQAEEEDQTGDTSANAEAPLAQFVEQMLNLLYCQHRQFCYGIYVWQCMARLCYFDRGGAIVSEDFNWTSTDSPLHDFLWRVAHMSRDDLGYDPTATLLEKTDEEQAKPFKAMANNPTVPAAVQGYVKAATAEGVPIYKLSIIPMGAPPDEGLPEDPLAPPSQSSDPDVQPSDPESSASPTEPFPGSNSPLPTPDSSSSPPAEPRAREFLVGEPHFATNSLFGRCTRGYVAYDLQTGRLCFLKDYWRPYVPGHTRPEHLVLEHLNRCKVRHIATLICGGDVGGYRAQETKGQVLLHHTKAPPVPRIHYRLATEEIGLPVEEFKNFRQLAAVFLDAINAHKDAWKEAKVLHGDISVGNIIIDALTKRGILIDWDLARFQCELGSGPHEPDRAGTWEFRSALALAYPRKPQRVSDDLESFIHAFYYLVLKYHSTSLISLKEFVETTFENASLVRGVKVGGQAKLTYFALKRPRFKVRNNPVLQEVLEAIHKGCYESYQQIDFDQMEELYAIHEPALETLPGVPDVGEDEDELEDAFSVQEPVHWTQPTTTASESQAVSDVDGSRSGDLVADASDPGHSDASVHEPLTESDSDGEASDPCVVTGFLSDHQQLAKILKNKYKPAKPLDDKRSNQFLLRSTRFLEVIPSEVYHSTNYSSSDVPTFAAGTGKRPREPQDEGEVPDRQSDNTAEGDNEDLPQESGRLGRKKRQRV
;
A
#
# COMPACT_ATOMS: atom_id res chain seq x y z
N MET A 1 -6.85 -16.34 8.41
CA MET A 1 -5.69 -15.78 7.68
C MET A 1 -6.21 -14.66 6.80
N GLY A 2 -5.52 -13.51 6.73
CA GLY A 2 -5.94 -12.39 5.88
C GLY A 2 -5.76 -12.68 4.38
N PRO A 3 -6.24 -11.80 3.47
CA PRO A 3 -6.29 -12.06 2.02
C PRO A 3 -4.92 -12.22 1.35
N HIS A 4 -3.84 -11.78 2.01
CA HIS A 4 -2.47 -11.92 1.52
C HIS A 4 -1.71 -13.08 2.19
N PHE A 5 -2.34 -13.87 3.05
CA PHE A 5 -1.69 -14.92 3.83
C PHE A 5 -2.24 -16.30 3.46
N CYS A 6 -1.34 -17.24 3.14
CA CYS A 6 -1.69 -18.64 2.94
C CYS A 6 -0.96 -19.51 3.95
N GLU A 7 -1.68 -20.42 4.61
CA GLU A 7 -1.06 -21.54 5.32
C GLU A 7 -0.62 -22.59 4.29
N TYR A 8 0.56 -23.19 4.48
CA TYR A 8 1.16 -24.10 3.51
C TYR A 8 1.81 -25.32 4.19
N PRO A 9 1.66 -26.55 3.68
CA PRO A 9 2.23 -27.74 4.31
C PRO A 9 3.76 -27.62 4.48
N ILE A 10 4.28 -27.92 5.68
CA ILE A 10 5.70 -27.72 6.01
C ILE A 10 6.66 -28.47 5.07
N ASP A 11 6.33 -29.70 4.69
CA ASP A 11 7.16 -30.49 3.76
C ASP A 11 7.23 -29.86 2.38
N LYS A 12 6.13 -29.22 1.93
CA LYS A 12 6.10 -28.49 0.66
C LYS A 12 6.84 -27.17 0.77
N PHE A 13 6.70 -26.46 1.89
CA PHE A 13 7.45 -25.23 2.17
C PHE A 13 8.95 -25.50 2.07
N LEU A 14 9.43 -26.53 2.77
CA LEU A 14 10.84 -26.92 2.73
C LEU A 14 11.29 -27.32 1.31
N LYS A 15 10.47 -27.97 0.49
CA LYS A 15 10.87 -28.26 -0.91
C LYS A 15 11.11 -27.01 -1.76
N CYS A 16 10.51 -25.87 -1.39
CA CYS A 16 10.72 -24.59 -2.05
C CYS A 16 11.92 -23.81 -1.50
N VAL A 17 12.52 -24.25 -0.39
CA VAL A 17 13.71 -23.63 0.22
C VAL A 17 14.96 -24.23 -0.45
N PRO A 18 15.82 -23.43 -1.12
CA PRO A 18 17.02 -23.92 -1.78
C PRO A 18 17.97 -24.69 -0.86
N GLY A 19 18.72 -25.64 -1.43
CA GLY A 19 19.76 -26.39 -0.73
C GLY A 19 19.33 -27.78 -0.24
N GLU A 20 20.31 -28.61 0.09
CA GLU A 20 20.10 -29.98 0.58
C GLU A 20 19.84 -30.00 2.09
N ALA A 21 19.13 -31.04 2.55
CA ALA A 21 18.92 -31.27 3.98
C ALA A 21 20.17 -31.89 4.62
N PRO A 22 20.41 -31.69 5.93
CA PRO A 22 21.57 -32.28 6.60
C PRO A 22 21.48 -33.80 6.66
N THR A 23 22.62 -34.45 6.46
CA THR A 23 22.79 -35.89 6.62
C THR A 23 22.65 -36.31 8.08
N ALA A 24 22.37 -37.61 8.32
CA ALA A 24 22.30 -38.15 9.68
C ALA A 24 23.57 -37.91 10.50
N LYS A 25 24.75 -37.91 9.85
CA LYS A 25 26.04 -37.63 10.48
C LYS A 25 26.17 -36.15 10.89
N GLU A 26 25.72 -35.22 10.06
CA GLU A 26 25.73 -33.79 10.39
C GLU A 26 24.78 -33.50 11.55
N ARG A 27 23.59 -34.12 11.56
CA ARG A 27 22.63 -33.98 12.65
C ARG A 27 23.16 -34.39 14.03
N THR A 28 24.14 -35.29 14.11
CA THR A 28 24.76 -35.65 15.41
C THR A 28 25.55 -34.51 16.05
N GLN A 29 25.87 -33.45 15.29
CA GLN A 29 26.57 -32.27 15.78
C GLN A 29 25.60 -31.19 16.28
N PHE A 30 24.30 -31.33 16.04
CA PHE A 30 23.30 -30.35 16.46
C PHE A 30 22.97 -30.53 17.94
N GLU A 31 22.76 -29.43 18.64
CA GLU A 31 22.31 -29.46 20.03
C GLU A 31 20.79 -29.68 20.10
N GLN A 32 20.37 -30.70 20.84
CA GLN A 32 18.96 -30.96 21.13
C GLN A 32 18.47 -30.08 22.29
N VAL A 33 17.23 -29.64 22.23
CA VAL A 33 16.61 -28.89 23.31
C VAL A 33 16.17 -29.83 24.45
N ASP A 34 16.77 -29.67 25.63
CA ASP A 34 16.38 -30.38 26.85
C ASP A 34 15.50 -29.50 27.74
N TRP A 35 14.17 -29.63 27.58
CA TRP A 35 13.20 -28.93 28.43
C TRP A 35 13.07 -29.50 29.85
N SER A 36 13.69 -30.65 30.17
CA SER A 36 13.52 -31.30 31.48
C SER A 36 14.10 -30.50 32.65
N LYS A 37 14.98 -29.54 32.36
CA LYS A 37 15.68 -28.70 33.33
C LYS A 37 15.51 -27.19 33.09
N ALA A 38 14.73 -26.82 32.09
CA ALA A 38 14.61 -25.44 31.62
C ALA A 38 13.23 -24.87 31.90
N ASN A 39 13.18 -23.61 32.32
CA ASN A 39 11.94 -22.86 32.38
C ASN A 39 11.63 -22.33 30.97
N VAL A 40 10.53 -22.80 30.37
CA VAL A 40 10.12 -22.44 29.00
C VAL A 40 9.99 -20.93 28.79
N GLU A 41 9.61 -20.19 29.82
CA GLU A 41 9.44 -18.73 29.75
C GLU A 41 10.76 -17.96 29.90
N GLU A 42 11.72 -18.49 30.66
CA GLU A 42 12.94 -17.76 31.04
C GLU A 42 14.17 -18.19 30.22
N ASP A 43 14.25 -19.47 29.84
CA ASP A 43 15.44 -20.09 29.22
C ASP A 43 15.38 -20.18 27.69
N TRP A 44 14.28 -19.72 27.08
CA TRP A 44 14.09 -19.84 25.63
C TRP A 44 15.25 -19.21 24.84
N CYS A 45 15.69 -18.00 25.23
CA CYS A 45 16.75 -17.27 24.51
C CYS A 45 18.02 -18.10 24.45
N LEU A 46 18.37 -18.69 25.59
CA LEU A 46 19.55 -19.52 25.74
C LEU A 46 19.45 -20.80 24.90
N LEU A 47 18.32 -21.50 24.99
CA LEU A 47 18.11 -22.75 24.26
C LEU A 47 18.07 -22.52 22.75
N MET A 48 17.38 -21.48 22.29
CA MET A 48 17.35 -21.11 20.87
C MET A 48 18.75 -20.70 20.39
N ASN A 49 19.48 -19.89 21.16
CA ASN A 49 20.83 -19.46 20.81
C ASN A 49 21.78 -20.65 20.63
N LYS A 50 21.75 -21.60 21.57
CA LYS A 50 22.51 -22.85 21.49
C LYS A 50 22.14 -23.69 20.28
N THR A 51 20.84 -23.95 20.11
CA THR A 51 20.30 -24.78 19.02
C THR A 51 20.72 -24.22 17.66
N VAL A 52 20.41 -22.95 17.39
CA VAL A 52 20.68 -22.33 16.08
C VAL A 52 22.18 -22.21 15.79
N ASN A 53 22.98 -21.75 16.77
CA ASN A 53 24.41 -21.62 16.55
C ASN A 53 25.11 -22.98 16.39
N SER A 54 24.63 -24.06 17.03
CA SER A 54 25.18 -25.41 16.81
C SER A 54 25.02 -25.90 15.37
N VAL A 55 23.90 -25.53 14.71
CA VAL A 55 23.67 -25.85 13.29
C VAL A 55 24.66 -25.08 12.40
N PHE A 56 24.86 -23.79 12.67
CA PHE A 56 25.80 -22.95 11.91
C PHE A 56 27.25 -23.41 12.12
N GLU A 57 27.65 -23.75 13.34
CA GLU A 57 28.97 -24.30 13.64
C GLU A 57 29.19 -25.65 12.93
N ALA A 58 28.21 -26.55 12.94
CA ALA A 58 28.27 -27.83 12.25
C ALA A 58 28.31 -27.71 10.72
N SER A 59 27.69 -26.66 10.15
CA SER A 59 27.73 -26.38 8.71
C SER A 59 29.09 -25.89 8.23
N GLY A 60 29.99 -25.49 9.14
CA GLY A 60 31.24 -24.81 8.80
C GLY A 60 31.04 -23.36 8.28
N SER A 61 29.80 -22.86 8.25
CA SER A 61 29.46 -21.49 7.88
C SER A 61 29.82 -20.54 9.03
N MET A 62 30.96 -19.86 8.92
CA MET A 62 31.37 -18.81 9.86
C MET A 62 30.79 -17.44 9.50
N SER A 63 29.89 -17.36 8.53
CA SER A 63 29.33 -16.10 8.04
C SER A 63 28.01 -15.72 8.71
N LEU A 64 27.43 -16.58 9.56
CA LEU A 64 26.15 -16.32 10.22
C LEU A 64 26.22 -16.58 11.73
N ALA A 65 25.46 -15.79 12.48
CA ALA A 65 25.30 -15.96 13.91
C ALA A 65 23.85 -15.67 14.33
N PHE A 66 23.34 -16.44 15.28
CA PHE A 66 22.10 -16.12 15.97
C PHE A 66 22.35 -15.17 17.13
N LEU A 67 21.58 -14.07 17.19
CA LEU A 67 21.66 -13.07 18.25
C LEU A 67 20.31 -12.93 18.97
N ASP A 68 20.33 -12.97 20.31
CA ASP A 68 19.23 -12.42 21.11
C ASP A 68 19.31 -10.89 21.05
N THR A 69 18.22 -10.25 20.63
CA THR A 69 18.17 -8.81 20.40
C THR A 69 17.01 -8.12 21.14
N SER A 70 16.32 -8.86 22.00
CA SER A 70 15.08 -8.46 22.68
C SER A 70 15.23 -7.16 23.48
N ILE A 71 16.43 -6.88 23.99
CA ILE A 71 16.64 -5.83 25.00
C ILE A 71 17.28 -4.55 24.45
N TYR A 72 18.07 -4.62 23.36
CA TYR A 72 18.95 -3.51 22.98
C TYR A 72 18.69 -2.96 21.57
N ARG A 73 18.85 -1.65 21.43
CA ARG A 73 18.75 -0.94 20.15
C ARG A 73 20.16 -0.68 19.62
N ALA A 74 20.39 -0.63 18.31
CA ALA A 74 21.64 -0.06 17.80
C ALA A 74 21.76 1.42 18.21
N SER A 75 22.98 1.88 18.48
CA SER A 75 23.25 3.28 18.73
C SER A 75 23.13 4.07 17.42
N GLY A 76 21.99 4.73 17.19
CA GLY A 76 21.89 5.79 16.17
C GLY A 76 20.64 5.76 15.29
N SER A 77 19.70 6.68 15.56
CA SER A 77 19.01 7.48 14.54
C SER A 77 18.58 8.80 15.21
N VAL A 78 19.55 9.62 15.62
CA VAL A 78 19.25 11.00 16.02
C VAL A 78 19.32 11.83 14.75
N GLY A 79 18.17 12.33 14.31
CA GLY A 79 18.11 13.23 13.15
C GLY A 79 19.00 14.47 13.38
N PRO A 80 19.51 15.09 12.31
CA PRO A 80 20.45 16.21 12.37
C PRO A 80 19.94 17.44 13.15
N ASP A 81 18.64 17.51 13.45
CA ASP A 81 17.99 18.66 14.07
C ASP A 81 17.75 18.49 15.59
N GLY A 82 18.17 17.37 16.18
CA GLY A 82 17.83 17.02 17.57
C GLY A 82 16.34 16.76 17.82
N LYS A 83 15.49 16.89 16.79
CA LYS A 83 14.13 16.41 16.76
C LYS A 83 14.16 14.92 16.41
N LYS A 84 13.37 14.13 17.13
CA LYS A 84 12.99 12.78 16.68
C LYS A 84 12.36 12.97 15.30
N THR A 85 13.09 12.65 14.22
CA THR A 85 12.44 12.29 12.97
C THR A 85 11.41 11.22 13.31
N GLN A 86 10.24 11.24 12.66
CA GLN A 86 9.29 10.13 12.72
C GLN A 86 9.96 8.89 12.11
N THR A 87 10.98 8.33 12.77
CA THR A 87 11.41 6.96 12.54
C THR A 87 10.17 6.13 12.81
N ARG A 88 9.75 5.37 11.78
CA ARG A 88 8.65 4.41 11.83
C ARG A 88 8.59 3.72 13.20
N ALA A 89 7.38 3.44 13.69
CA ALA A 89 7.15 2.77 14.95
C ALA A 89 8.20 1.67 15.18
N GLN A 90 8.82 1.75 16.36
CA GLN A 90 10.06 1.07 16.70
C GLN A 90 9.76 -0.37 17.05
N THR A 91 9.14 -1.11 16.11
CA THR A 91 8.77 -2.50 16.33
C THR A 91 10.02 -3.34 16.42
N LEU A 92 10.04 -4.12 17.49
CA LEU A 92 11.19 -4.85 17.98
C LEU A 92 11.05 -6.30 17.54
N ASN A 93 12.08 -6.85 16.91
CA ASN A 93 12.25 -8.30 16.84
C ASN A 93 12.84 -8.81 18.16
N ASP A 94 12.47 -10.02 18.54
CA ASP A 94 13.01 -10.67 19.73
C ASP A 94 14.42 -11.21 19.48
N ALA A 95 14.63 -11.83 18.32
CA ALA A 95 15.92 -12.37 17.91
C ALA A 95 16.06 -12.42 16.39
N GLY A 96 17.19 -12.92 15.92
CA GLY A 96 17.37 -13.18 14.50
C GLY A 96 18.69 -13.84 14.16
N VAL A 97 18.76 -14.33 12.94
CA VAL A 97 20.01 -14.73 12.28
C VAL A 97 20.60 -13.48 11.64
N TYR A 98 21.87 -13.19 11.92
CA TYR A 98 22.63 -12.05 11.42
C TYR A 98 23.84 -12.52 10.62
N TRP A 99 24.32 -11.68 9.71
CA TRP A 99 25.67 -11.84 9.17
C TRP A 99 26.70 -11.73 10.31
N ASP A 100 27.74 -12.55 10.26
CA ASP A 100 28.87 -12.55 11.21
C ASP A 100 30.14 -12.00 10.53
N THR A 101 29.99 -10.88 9.82
CA THR A 101 31.12 -10.08 9.29
C THR A 101 31.60 -9.07 10.33
N ASP A 102 32.76 -8.46 10.13
CA ASP A 102 33.26 -7.42 11.03
C ASP A 102 32.30 -6.23 11.10
N GLU A 103 31.71 -5.81 9.98
CA GLU A 103 30.75 -4.70 9.90
C GLU A 103 29.46 -5.03 10.65
N ALA A 104 28.93 -6.25 10.47
CA ALA A 104 27.72 -6.68 11.14
C ALA A 104 27.96 -6.81 12.66
N ARG A 105 29.11 -7.36 13.07
CA ARG A 105 29.53 -7.41 14.48
C ARG A 105 29.66 -6.02 15.08
N ASP A 106 30.32 -5.08 14.40
CA ASP A 106 30.44 -3.69 14.83
C ASP A 106 29.07 -3.04 15.01
N ALA A 107 28.17 -3.23 14.03
CA ALA A 107 26.84 -2.63 14.00
C ALA A 107 25.87 -3.23 15.03
N THR A 108 26.12 -4.46 15.47
CA THR A 108 25.32 -5.18 16.49
C THR A 108 26.00 -5.21 17.85
N LYS A 109 27.19 -4.63 17.99
CA LYS A 109 27.91 -4.59 19.26
C LYS A 109 27.17 -3.70 20.27
N LEU A 110 26.94 -4.23 21.46
CA LEU A 110 26.38 -3.46 22.57
C LEU A 110 27.38 -2.40 23.04
N THR A 111 26.92 -1.15 23.13
CA THR A 111 27.73 -0.06 23.69
C THR A 111 27.84 -0.19 25.21
N ALA A 112 28.89 0.38 25.79
CA ALA A 112 29.07 0.39 27.25
C ALA A 112 27.89 1.04 27.99
N GLU A 113 27.24 2.03 27.37
CA GLU A 113 26.05 2.68 27.91
C GLU A 113 24.83 1.77 27.90
N GLN A 114 24.62 1.00 26.82
CA GLN A 114 23.53 0.03 26.74
C GLN A 114 23.68 -1.09 27.78
N ILE A 115 24.90 -1.62 27.93
CA ILE A 115 25.20 -2.63 28.94
C ILE A 115 24.96 -2.05 30.35
N LYS A 116 25.39 -0.80 30.61
CA LYS A 116 25.20 -0.14 31.90
C LYS A 116 23.73 0.14 32.23
N ASN A 117 22.93 0.46 31.23
CA ASN A 117 21.51 0.78 31.39
C ASN A 117 20.60 -0.47 31.31
N SER A 118 21.20 -1.66 31.15
CA SER A 118 20.52 -2.95 31.18
C SER A 118 19.83 -3.20 32.52
N THR A 119 18.63 -3.79 32.48
CA THR A 119 17.98 -4.38 33.66
C THR A 119 18.50 -5.77 33.98
N LEU A 120 19.21 -6.42 33.04
CA LEU A 120 19.90 -7.69 33.25
C LEU A 120 21.28 -7.49 33.86
N THR A 121 21.64 -8.38 34.77
CA THR A 121 22.98 -8.55 35.33
C THR A 121 23.99 -8.98 34.25
N PRO A 122 25.29 -8.70 34.43
CA PRO A 122 26.34 -9.23 33.55
C PRO A 122 26.32 -10.76 33.44
N GLU A 123 25.95 -11.45 34.51
CA GLU A 123 25.80 -12.90 34.57
C GLU A 123 24.63 -13.40 33.71
N GLU A 124 23.47 -12.75 33.77
CA GLU A 124 22.30 -13.05 32.92
C GLU A 124 22.56 -12.74 31.45
N LEU A 125 23.26 -11.64 31.16
CA LEU A 125 23.71 -11.30 29.80
C LEU A 125 24.64 -12.39 29.24
N LYS A 126 25.59 -12.87 30.05
CA LYS A 126 26.49 -13.96 29.68
C LYS A 126 25.73 -15.29 29.53
N ALA A 127 24.73 -15.53 30.37
CA ALA A 127 23.93 -16.75 30.34
C ALA A 127 23.04 -16.83 29.09
N ARG A 128 22.62 -15.70 28.50
CA ARG A 128 21.82 -15.65 27.25
C ARG A 128 22.58 -16.00 25.97
N GLY A 129 23.89 -16.26 26.05
CA GLY A 129 24.71 -16.61 24.90
C GLY A 129 25.13 -15.39 24.08
N ARG A 130 24.99 -15.45 22.75
CA ARG A 130 25.31 -14.30 21.86
C ARG A 130 24.17 -13.27 21.90
N VAL A 131 24.43 -12.11 22.52
CA VAL A 131 23.49 -10.99 22.62
C VAL A 131 24.01 -9.81 21.80
N GLY A 132 23.14 -9.19 21.03
CA GLY A 132 23.47 -8.06 20.16
C GLY A 132 22.42 -6.95 20.16
N ALA A 133 22.81 -5.78 19.68
CA ALA A 133 21.91 -4.69 19.36
C ALA A 133 21.18 -4.99 18.04
N ARG A 134 19.87 -4.68 17.99
CA ARG A 134 19.07 -4.81 16.78
C ARG A 134 19.57 -3.91 15.66
N ASN A 135 19.77 -4.49 14.48
CA ASN A 135 20.02 -3.74 13.26
C ASN A 135 19.34 -4.40 12.05
N TRP A 136 18.32 -3.74 11.49
CA TRP A 136 17.56 -4.23 10.34
C TRP A 136 18.38 -4.31 9.05
N HIS A 137 19.55 -3.66 8.95
CA HIS A 137 20.42 -3.76 7.77
C HIS A 137 21.23 -5.06 7.71
N TRP A 138 21.49 -5.67 8.86
CA TRP A 138 22.40 -6.82 8.99
C TRP A 138 21.69 -8.14 9.34
N ILE A 139 20.40 -8.07 9.68
CA ILE A 139 19.60 -9.26 9.94
C ILE A 139 19.32 -10.01 8.62
N VAL A 140 19.53 -11.32 8.64
CA VAL A 140 19.30 -12.24 7.53
C VAL A 140 17.90 -12.83 7.59
N VAL A 141 17.54 -13.41 8.75
CA VAL A 141 16.22 -13.99 9.04
C VAL A 141 15.75 -13.50 10.41
N PRO A 142 14.69 -12.65 10.49
CA PRO A 142 14.07 -12.25 11.74
C PRO A 142 13.36 -13.42 12.43
N LEU A 143 13.40 -13.43 13.76
CA LEU A 143 12.72 -14.40 14.59
C LEU A 143 11.87 -13.68 15.64
N GLU A 144 10.59 -14.02 15.67
CA GLU A 144 9.59 -13.50 16.62
C GLU A 144 9.15 -14.60 17.59
N ILE A 145 9.09 -14.28 18.88
CA ILE A 145 8.73 -15.23 19.92
C ILE A 145 7.54 -14.73 20.73
N LYS A 146 6.55 -15.61 20.89
CA LYS A 146 5.44 -15.37 21.83
C LYS A 146 5.46 -16.40 22.95
N HIS A 147 5.34 -15.90 24.18
CA HIS A 147 5.17 -16.72 25.38
C HIS A 147 3.69 -16.99 25.67
N ASP A 148 2.85 -15.99 25.46
CA ASP A 148 1.42 -16.05 25.71
C ASP A 148 0.67 -16.42 24.43
N ARG A 149 -0.10 -17.52 24.49
CA ARG A 149 -0.94 -17.99 23.38
C ARG A 149 -1.96 -16.93 22.95
N LYS A 150 -2.47 -16.12 23.87
CA LYS A 150 -3.42 -15.03 23.54
C LYS A 150 -2.78 -13.90 22.76
N LYS A 151 -1.44 -13.87 22.70
CA LYS A 151 -0.65 -12.87 21.98
C LYS A 151 0.00 -13.44 20.73
N THR A 152 -0.41 -14.62 20.24
CA THR A 152 0.09 -15.16 18.97
C THR A 152 -0.67 -14.57 17.79
N ALA A 153 0.07 -14.33 16.71
CA ALA A 153 -0.48 -13.90 15.42
C ALA A 153 -1.12 -15.07 14.64
N PHE A 154 -0.69 -16.29 14.95
CA PHE A 154 -1.10 -17.52 14.28
C PHE A 154 -1.63 -18.53 15.30
N SER A 155 -2.55 -19.38 14.84
CA SER A 155 -3.02 -20.53 15.60
C SER A 155 -1.94 -21.61 15.65
N PHE A 156 -1.82 -22.30 16.78
CA PHE A 156 -0.94 -23.46 16.95
C PHE A 156 -1.79 -24.66 17.41
N ARG A 157 -1.48 -25.85 16.89
CA ARG A 157 -2.01 -27.13 17.37
C ARG A 157 -1.50 -27.36 18.78
N GLU A 158 -2.31 -27.98 19.63
CA GLU A 158 -1.89 -28.28 20.98
C GLU A 158 -0.73 -29.28 20.95
N PRO A 159 0.40 -28.98 21.61
CA PRO A 159 1.45 -29.97 21.75
C PRO A 159 0.86 -31.17 22.49
N ALA A 160 1.04 -32.38 21.94
CA ALA A 160 0.64 -33.60 22.62
C ALA A 160 1.17 -33.55 24.06
N PRO A 161 0.36 -33.89 25.08
CA PRO A 161 0.78 -33.76 26.47
C PRO A 161 2.09 -34.50 26.67
N GLN A 162 3.17 -33.74 26.87
CA GLN A 162 4.47 -34.30 27.17
C GLN A 162 4.32 -35.11 28.46
N LYS A 163 4.47 -36.43 28.35
CA LYS A 163 4.45 -37.31 29.53
C LYS A 163 5.54 -36.84 30.49
N ASN A 164 5.11 -36.27 31.60
CA ASN A 164 5.83 -35.96 32.84
C ASN A 164 6.78 -34.76 32.84
N ILE A 165 6.22 -33.55 33.01
CA ILE A 165 6.73 -32.58 34.01
C ILE A 165 5.52 -31.98 34.73
N SER A 166 5.27 -32.44 35.95
CA SER A 166 4.21 -31.93 36.81
C SER A 166 4.51 -30.50 37.24
N CYS A 167 3.64 -29.55 36.91
CA CYS A 167 3.51 -28.30 37.63
C CYS A 167 3.04 -28.62 39.06
N PRO A 168 3.65 -28.11 40.15
CA PRO A 168 3.15 -28.36 41.49
C PRO A 168 1.89 -27.51 41.73
N THR A 169 0.73 -28.03 41.30
CA THR A 169 -0.56 -27.52 41.76
C THR A 169 -0.82 -28.04 43.16
N ALA A 170 -1.14 -27.14 44.09
CA ALA A 170 -1.42 -27.45 45.48
C ALA A 170 -2.57 -28.48 45.61
N ASN A 171 -2.34 -29.45 46.50
CA ASN A 171 -3.25 -30.52 46.92
C ASN A 171 -4.67 -30.03 47.23
N ILE A 172 -5.69 -30.73 46.68
CA ILE A 172 -6.81 -31.26 47.48
C ILE A 172 -7.11 -32.70 47.03
N SER A 173 -7.18 -33.56 48.04
CA SER A 173 -7.37 -35.01 48.06
C SER A 173 -8.70 -35.49 47.48
N GLN A 174 -8.72 -36.63 46.76
CA GLN A 174 -9.31 -37.91 47.22
C GLN A 174 -9.20 -39.04 46.16
N HIS A 175 -8.76 -40.21 46.63
CA HIS A 175 -8.62 -41.51 45.96
C HIS A 175 -9.99 -42.26 45.83
N PRO A 176 -10.06 -43.55 45.41
CA PRO A 176 -9.81 -44.10 44.07
C PRO A 176 -10.89 -45.18 43.69
N SER A 177 -10.81 -45.77 42.48
CA SER A 177 -10.94 -47.24 42.23
C SER A 177 -11.15 -47.55 40.75
N SER A 178 -10.20 -48.27 40.14
CA SER A 178 -10.36 -49.64 39.56
C SER A 178 -11.12 -49.66 38.22
N THR A 179 -10.72 -50.29 37.11
CA THR A 179 -9.79 -51.40 36.81
C THR A 179 -9.85 -51.62 35.27
N VAL A 180 -8.72 -51.99 34.63
CA VAL A 180 -8.55 -53.09 33.62
C VAL A 180 -9.54 -53.18 32.43
N ALA A 181 -9.22 -53.47 31.17
CA ALA A 181 -8.06 -53.58 30.28
C ALA A 181 -8.60 -54.02 28.88
N VAL A 182 -7.69 -54.12 27.90
CA VAL A 182 -7.69 -55.02 26.72
C VAL A 182 -8.13 -54.45 25.35
N GLU A 183 -7.09 -54.28 24.52
CA GLU A 183 -6.87 -54.63 23.09
C GLU A 183 -8.03 -54.89 22.12
N GLY A 184 -7.85 -54.42 20.87
CA GLY A 184 -8.56 -54.93 19.69
C GLY A 184 -8.28 -54.16 18.39
N ASP A 185 -7.74 -54.85 17.40
CA ASP A 185 -7.16 -54.42 16.12
C ASP A 185 -8.13 -54.01 14.99
N TYR A 186 -7.58 -53.22 14.05
CA TYR A 186 -7.73 -53.15 12.58
C TYR A 186 -9.09 -53.19 11.81
N THR A 187 -9.12 -52.29 10.81
CA THR A 187 -9.73 -52.32 9.46
C THR A 187 -11.14 -51.78 9.16
N SER A 188 -11.11 -50.75 8.30
CA SER A 188 -11.91 -50.47 7.09
C SER A 188 -13.36 -49.98 7.18
N PHE A 189 -13.54 -48.81 6.54
CA PHE A 189 -14.68 -48.30 5.76
C PHE A 189 -16.08 -48.35 6.38
N SER A 190 -16.69 -47.16 6.54
CA SER A 190 -17.90 -46.73 5.82
C SER A 190 -18.37 -45.37 6.35
N ALA A 191 -18.67 -44.44 5.45
CA ALA A 191 -19.61 -43.35 5.75
C ALA A 191 -21.01 -43.96 5.94
N PRO A 192 -21.78 -43.48 6.92
CA PRO A 192 -23.07 -42.91 6.52
C PRO A 192 -23.54 -41.71 7.38
N THR A 193 -24.19 -40.79 6.68
CA THR A 193 -25.51 -40.21 7.00
C THR A 193 -25.73 -39.51 8.34
N SER A 194 -26.00 -38.22 8.20
CA SER A 194 -26.75 -37.33 9.09
C SER A 194 -27.81 -38.02 9.97
N LEU A 195 -27.66 -37.88 11.28
CA LEU A 195 -28.76 -37.94 12.24
C LEU A 195 -28.51 -36.94 13.37
N SER A 196 -29.51 -36.08 13.52
CA SER A 196 -29.73 -35.08 14.56
C SER A 196 -29.58 -35.62 15.98
N GLY A 197 -28.81 -34.90 16.80
CA GLY A 197 -28.77 -35.06 18.25
C GLY A 197 -28.23 -33.78 18.87
N GLN A 198 -29.13 -32.90 19.30
CA GLN A 198 -28.81 -31.72 20.09
C GLN A 198 -28.21 -32.16 21.42
N ALA A 199 -26.98 -31.75 21.68
CA ALA A 199 -26.46 -31.53 23.03
C ALA A 199 -25.93 -30.11 23.04
N GLU A 200 -26.59 -29.25 23.81
CA GLU A 200 -26.24 -27.86 24.03
C GLU A 200 -24.87 -27.81 24.74
N GLU A 201 -23.81 -27.51 23.99
CA GLU A 201 -22.63 -26.85 24.54
C GLU A 201 -22.70 -25.38 24.11
N GLU A 202 -22.79 -24.50 25.11
CA GLU A 202 -22.72 -23.05 24.94
C GLU A 202 -21.40 -22.66 24.26
N ASP A 203 -21.45 -22.48 22.95
CA ASP A 203 -20.35 -21.90 22.17
C ASP A 203 -20.27 -20.39 22.49
N GLN A 204 -19.35 -20.04 23.39
CA GLN A 204 -18.94 -18.65 23.62
C GLN A 204 -18.11 -18.15 22.43
N THR A 205 -18.75 -17.97 21.27
CA THR A 205 -18.19 -17.21 20.14
C THR A 205 -18.36 -15.73 20.42
N GLY A 206 -17.51 -15.19 21.26
CA GLY A 206 -17.35 -13.75 21.44
C GLY A 206 -15.90 -13.46 21.81
N ASP A 207 -15.22 -12.68 20.97
CA ASP A 207 -13.97 -11.95 21.30
C ASP A 207 -12.59 -12.59 21.00
N THR A 208 -12.48 -13.57 20.09
CA THR A 208 -11.16 -14.10 19.65
C THR A 208 -10.51 -13.36 18.48
N SER A 209 -11.29 -12.66 17.64
CA SER A 209 -10.79 -11.97 16.43
C SER A 209 -9.90 -10.76 16.75
N ALA A 210 -10.34 -9.88 17.65
CA ALA A 210 -9.64 -8.62 17.95
C ALA A 210 -8.28 -8.83 18.64
N ASN A 211 -8.11 -9.94 19.38
CA ASN A 211 -6.88 -10.22 20.13
C ASN A 211 -5.70 -10.70 19.26
N ALA A 212 -5.96 -11.26 18.07
CA ALA A 212 -4.91 -11.77 17.16
C ALA A 212 -4.37 -10.71 16.17
N GLU A 213 -5.10 -9.61 15.96
CA GLU A 213 -4.75 -8.57 14.98
C GLU A 213 -3.49 -7.80 15.39
N ALA A 214 -3.37 -7.39 16.66
CA ALA A 214 -2.22 -6.62 17.14
C ALA A 214 -0.88 -7.41 17.07
N PRO A 215 -0.81 -8.68 17.49
CA PRO A 215 0.39 -9.51 17.28
C PRO A 215 0.77 -9.70 15.81
N LEU A 216 -0.21 -9.88 14.92
CA LEU A 216 0.05 -10.06 13.48
C LEU A 216 0.57 -8.76 12.87
N ALA A 217 -0.04 -7.63 13.21
CA ALA A 217 0.43 -6.28 12.88
C ALA A 217 1.90 -6.07 13.27
N GLN A 218 2.27 -6.44 14.51
CA GLN A 218 3.65 -6.34 14.98
C GLN A 218 4.61 -7.18 14.12
N PHE A 219 4.25 -8.44 13.83
CA PHE A 219 5.09 -9.32 13.03
C PHE A 219 5.25 -8.84 11.59
N VAL A 220 4.16 -8.35 10.98
CA VAL A 220 4.17 -7.73 9.65
C VAL A 220 5.07 -6.50 9.60
N GLU A 221 5.05 -5.68 10.65
CA GLU A 221 5.91 -4.50 10.73
C GLU A 221 7.40 -4.87 10.80
N GLN A 222 7.75 -5.98 11.44
CA GLN A 222 9.13 -6.50 11.42
C GLN A 222 9.58 -6.88 10.02
N MET A 223 8.75 -7.64 9.29
CA MET A 223 9.04 -7.98 7.89
C MET A 223 9.15 -6.73 7.03
N LEU A 224 8.29 -5.75 7.28
CA LEU A 224 8.29 -4.47 6.57
C LEU A 224 9.54 -3.64 6.89
N ASN A 225 10.08 -3.69 8.10
CA ASN A 225 11.32 -3.01 8.49
C ASN A 225 12.53 -3.66 7.82
N LEU A 226 12.58 -5.00 7.79
CA LEU A 226 13.59 -5.75 7.05
C LEU A 226 13.59 -5.35 5.58
N LEU A 227 12.43 -5.43 4.94
CA LEU A 227 12.31 -5.06 3.54
C LEU A 227 12.68 -3.60 3.36
N TYR A 228 12.22 -2.65 4.18
CA TYR A 228 12.58 -1.22 4.08
C TYR A 228 14.10 -0.98 4.08
N CYS A 229 14.84 -1.58 5.02
CA CYS A 229 16.27 -1.35 5.19
C CYS A 229 17.15 -2.09 4.17
N GLN A 230 16.62 -3.09 3.46
CA GLN A 230 17.40 -3.94 2.58
C GLN A 230 16.82 -3.99 1.16
N HIS A 231 17.68 -4.09 0.15
CA HIS A 231 17.23 -4.36 -1.22
C HIS A 231 16.97 -5.86 -1.37
N ARG A 232 15.69 -6.23 -1.28
CA ARG A 232 15.23 -7.63 -1.32
C ARG A 232 14.02 -7.84 -2.23
N GLN A 233 14.05 -8.97 -2.92
CA GLN A 233 12.94 -9.55 -3.68
C GLN A 233 11.92 -10.23 -2.78
N PHE A 234 12.41 -10.95 -1.76
CA PHE A 234 11.61 -11.63 -0.74
C PHE A 234 12.42 -11.75 0.56
N CYS A 235 11.78 -12.16 1.64
CA CYS A 235 12.46 -12.49 2.89
C CYS A 235 11.80 -13.66 3.62
N TYR A 236 12.61 -14.43 4.33
CA TYR A 236 12.14 -15.45 5.27
C TYR A 236 11.95 -14.87 6.67
N GLY A 237 11.12 -15.52 7.47
CA GLY A 237 10.96 -15.23 8.90
C GLY A 237 10.67 -16.52 9.69
N ILE A 238 10.94 -16.50 10.99
CA ILE A 238 10.65 -17.61 11.90
C ILE A 238 9.72 -17.08 12.99
N TYR A 239 8.63 -17.80 13.25
CA TYR A 239 7.68 -17.47 14.30
C TYR A 239 7.61 -18.61 15.31
N VAL A 240 7.86 -18.33 16.58
CA VAL A 240 7.97 -19.34 17.63
C VAL A 240 6.96 -19.09 18.74
N TRP A 241 6.31 -20.18 19.15
CA TRP A 241 5.50 -20.22 20.38
C TRP A 241 5.85 -21.49 21.14
N GLN A 242 6.47 -21.34 22.31
CA GLN A 242 6.98 -22.47 23.12
C GLN A 242 7.84 -23.44 22.30
N CYS A 243 7.48 -24.74 22.26
CA CYS A 243 8.14 -25.79 21.49
C CYS A 243 7.68 -25.88 20.03
N MET A 244 6.73 -25.03 19.61
CA MET A 244 6.19 -24.99 18.26
C MET A 244 6.74 -23.82 17.47
N ALA A 245 6.94 -24.02 16.17
CA ALA A 245 7.41 -22.99 15.26
C ALA A 245 6.64 -23.04 13.94
N ARG A 246 6.68 -21.90 13.23
CA ARG A 246 6.24 -21.74 11.83
C ARG A 246 7.36 -21.04 11.06
N LEU A 247 7.57 -21.46 9.82
CA LEU A 247 8.43 -20.79 8.86
C LEU A 247 7.59 -19.89 7.98
N CYS A 248 8.09 -18.70 7.69
CA CYS A 248 7.38 -17.71 6.89
C CYS A 248 8.23 -17.31 5.69
N TYR A 249 7.56 -17.06 4.56
CA TYR A 249 8.13 -16.43 3.37
C TYR A 249 7.24 -15.24 2.99
N PHE A 250 7.87 -14.11 2.71
CA PHE A 250 7.20 -12.89 2.27
C PHE A 250 7.84 -12.37 1.01
N ASP A 251 7.04 -12.12 -0.02
CA ASP A 251 7.39 -11.21 -1.11
C ASP A 251 6.37 -10.07 -1.17
N ARG A 252 6.43 -9.24 -2.22
CA ARG A 252 5.50 -8.10 -2.38
C ARG A 252 4.13 -8.50 -2.92
N GLY A 253 3.91 -9.78 -3.26
CA GLY A 253 2.66 -10.34 -3.76
C GLY A 253 1.86 -11.11 -2.70
N GLY A 254 2.53 -11.72 -1.72
CA GLY A 254 1.87 -12.43 -0.62
C GLY A 254 2.82 -12.99 0.44
N ALA A 255 2.21 -13.55 1.48
CA ALA A 255 2.85 -14.19 2.61
C ALA A 255 2.46 -15.66 2.72
N ILE A 256 3.45 -16.52 2.83
CA ILE A 256 3.29 -17.96 2.99
C ILE A 256 3.75 -18.32 4.40
N VAL A 257 2.89 -18.97 5.17
CA VAL A 257 3.18 -19.41 6.53
C VAL A 257 3.08 -20.93 6.55
N SER A 258 4.13 -21.63 6.97
CA SER A 258 4.09 -23.08 7.07
C SER A 258 3.05 -23.52 8.10
N GLU A 259 2.51 -24.73 7.97
CA GLU A 259 1.93 -25.45 9.10
C GLU A 259 2.90 -25.45 10.29
N ASP A 260 2.35 -25.52 11.50
CA ASP A 260 3.16 -25.55 12.70
C ASP A 260 3.84 -26.92 12.89
N PHE A 261 5.03 -26.88 13.49
CA PHE A 261 5.81 -28.08 13.78
C PHE A 261 6.57 -27.92 15.09
N ASN A 262 6.91 -29.04 15.71
CA ASN A 262 7.75 -29.04 16.89
C ASN A 262 9.22 -28.86 16.48
N TRP A 263 9.89 -27.86 17.04
CA TRP A 263 11.27 -27.52 16.66
C TRP A 263 12.35 -28.17 17.54
N THR A 264 11.99 -28.86 18.62
CA THR A 264 12.91 -29.25 19.71
C THR A 264 13.83 -30.43 19.38
N SER A 265 13.47 -31.22 18.37
CA SER A 265 14.28 -32.35 17.90
C SER A 265 15.29 -31.90 16.85
N THR A 266 16.46 -32.54 16.79
CA THR A 266 17.53 -32.23 15.83
C THR A 266 17.21 -32.65 14.39
N ASP A 267 16.15 -33.44 14.21
CA ASP A 267 15.54 -33.78 12.92
C ASP A 267 14.35 -32.88 12.55
N SER A 268 14.12 -31.77 13.28
CA SER A 268 12.97 -30.91 13.04
C SER A 268 13.12 -30.04 11.77
N PRO A 269 11.98 -29.61 11.18
CA PRO A 269 11.99 -28.67 10.05
C PRO A 269 12.76 -27.36 10.29
N LEU A 270 12.90 -26.90 11.54
CA LEU A 270 13.72 -25.73 11.87
C LEU A 270 15.20 -25.97 11.58
N HIS A 271 15.73 -27.14 11.96
CA HIS A 271 17.14 -27.47 11.75
C HIS A 271 17.44 -27.62 10.26
N ASP A 272 16.53 -28.22 9.49
CA ASP A 272 16.65 -28.35 8.03
C ASP A 272 16.67 -26.99 7.35
N PHE A 273 15.78 -26.10 7.78
CA PHE A 273 15.72 -24.73 7.27
C PHE A 273 17.00 -23.94 7.59
N LEU A 274 17.46 -23.97 8.85
CA LEU A 274 18.68 -23.26 9.27
C LEU A 274 19.93 -23.80 8.59
N TRP A 275 20.03 -25.13 8.43
CA TRP A 275 21.10 -25.76 7.69
C TRP A 275 21.15 -25.25 6.25
N ARG A 276 20.01 -25.17 5.57
CA ARG A 276 19.92 -24.62 4.22
C ARG A 276 20.31 -23.15 4.18
N VAL A 277 19.78 -22.33 5.09
CA VAL A 277 20.14 -20.91 5.23
C VAL A 277 21.65 -20.72 5.38
N ALA A 278 22.34 -21.60 6.10
CA ALA A 278 23.79 -21.55 6.27
C ALA A 278 24.60 -21.75 4.98
N HIS A 279 23.99 -22.39 3.97
CA HIS A 279 24.58 -22.70 2.66
C HIS A 279 24.01 -21.86 1.52
N MET A 280 23.05 -20.98 1.79
CA MET A 280 22.43 -20.13 0.78
C MET A 280 23.34 -18.98 0.35
N SER A 281 23.28 -18.65 -0.93
CA SER A 281 23.80 -17.38 -1.42
C SER A 281 22.94 -16.20 -0.95
N ARG A 282 23.41 -14.96 -1.17
CA ARG A 282 22.57 -13.77 -0.93
C ARG A 282 21.31 -13.79 -1.80
N ASP A 283 21.42 -14.24 -3.04
CA ASP A 283 20.29 -14.30 -3.96
C ASP A 283 19.24 -15.32 -3.50
N ASP A 284 19.68 -16.48 -2.98
CA ASP A 284 18.80 -17.49 -2.38
C ASP A 284 18.09 -16.98 -1.12
N LEU A 285 18.69 -16.02 -0.40
CA LEU A 285 18.11 -15.32 0.74
C LEU A 285 17.22 -14.14 0.32
N GLY A 286 17.04 -13.93 -0.99
CA GLY A 286 16.17 -12.91 -1.57
C GLY A 286 16.79 -11.53 -1.69
N TYR A 287 18.11 -11.37 -1.50
CA TYR A 287 18.76 -10.10 -1.82
C TYR A 287 18.69 -9.81 -3.32
N ASP A 288 18.56 -8.54 -3.67
CA ASP A 288 18.60 -8.11 -5.07
C ASP A 288 20.05 -8.10 -5.58
N PRO A 289 20.42 -8.93 -6.57
CA PRO A 289 21.79 -9.01 -7.08
C PRO A 289 22.24 -7.74 -7.81
N THR A 290 21.31 -6.86 -8.19
CA THR A 290 21.59 -5.58 -8.85
C THR A 290 21.81 -4.42 -7.88
N ALA A 291 21.71 -4.67 -6.58
CA ALA A 291 21.95 -3.71 -5.52
C ALA A 291 23.23 -4.08 -4.75
N THR A 292 24.35 -3.45 -5.10
CA THR A 292 25.65 -3.72 -4.48
C THR A 292 25.88 -2.80 -3.29
N LEU A 293 26.07 -3.35 -2.09
CA LEU A 293 26.48 -2.57 -0.93
C LEU A 293 27.93 -2.08 -1.12
N LEU A 294 28.19 -0.79 -0.92
CA LEU A 294 29.55 -0.27 -0.87
C LEU A 294 30.18 -0.60 0.47
N GLU A 295 31.28 -1.35 0.44
CA GLU A 295 32.04 -1.67 1.65
C GLU A 295 32.83 -0.45 2.14
N LYS A 296 33.33 -0.49 3.38
CA LYS A 296 34.16 0.59 3.94
C LYS A 296 35.42 0.85 3.08
N THR A 297 35.93 -0.18 2.41
CA THR A 297 37.05 -0.15 1.46
C THR A 297 36.75 0.67 0.21
N ASP A 298 35.47 0.83 -0.15
CA ASP A 298 34.99 1.60 -1.31
C ASP A 298 34.63 3.06 -0.97
N GLU A 299 35.05 3.57 0.20
CA GLU A 299 34.66 4.90 0.66
C GLU A 299 35.01 6.02 -0.34
N GLU A 300 36.08 5.87 -1.13
CA GLU A 300 36.44 6.80 -2.21
C GLU A 300 35.30 6.98 -3.23
N GLN A 301 34.57 5.92 -3.55
CA GLN A 301 33.44 5.97 -4.50
C GLN A 301 32.27 6.79 -3.93
N ALA A 302 32.06 6.76 -2.61
CA ALA A 302 30.99 7.49 -1.94
C ALA A 302 31.32 8.97 -1.68
N LYS A 303 32.59 9.38 -1.72
CA LYS A 303 33.01 10.76 -1.42
C LYS A 303 32.29 11.83 -2.27
N PRO A 304 32.14 11.69 -3.60
CA PRO A 304 31.45 12.68 -4.41
C PRO A 304 29.97 12.84 -4.00
N PHE A 305 29.31 11.74 -3.67
CA PHE A 305 27.92 11.76 -3.19
C PHE A 305 27.83 12.47 -1.83
N LYS A 306 28.68 12.09 -0.86
CA LYS A 306 28.78 12.74 0.46
C LYS A 306 29.07 14.25 0.33
N ALA A 307 29.91 14.66 -0.62
CA ALA A 307 30.25 16.07 -0.84
C ALA A 307 29.05 16.93 -1.27
N MET A 308 28.05 16.34 -1.94
CA MET A 308 26.83 17.07 -2.35
C MET A 308 26.01 17.60 -1.18
N ALA A 309 26.16 17.01 0.02
CA ALA A 309 25.53 17.48 1.25
C ALA A 309 25.90 18.93 1.63
N ASN A 310 27.08 19.40 1.19
CA ASN A 310 27.58 20.74 1.49
C ASN A 310 27.86 21.56 0.23
N ASN A 311 27.39 21.09 -0.93
CA ASN A 311 27.63 21.78 -2.20
C ASN A 311 26.66 22.98 -2.34
N PRO A 312 27.17 24.22 -2.49
CA PRO A 312 26.33 25.42 -2.59
C PRO A 312 25.46 25.47 -3.85
N THR A 313 25.74 24.68 -4.89
CA THR A 313 24.90 24.60 -6.10
C THR A 313 23.66 23.72 -5.90
N VAL A 314 23.65 22.89 -4.85
CA VAL A 314 22.51 22.02 -4.51
C VAL A 314 21.54 22.80 -3.62
N PRO A 315 20.22 22.82 -3.91
CA PRO A 315 19.24 23.48 -3.05
C PRO A 315 19.30 22.97 -1.60
N ALA A 316 19.16 23.88 -0.61
CA ALA A 316 19.32 23.54 0.81
C ALA A 316 18.44 22.38 1.30
N ALA A 317 17.20 22.26 0.79
CA ALA A 317 16.33 21.13 1.12
C ALA A 317 16.91 19.79 0.61
N VAL A 318 17.46 19.78 -0.61
CA VAL A 318 18.10 18.60 -1.21
C VAL A 318 19.41 18.26 -0.48
N GLN A 319 20.18 19.25 -0.05
CA GLN A 319 21.34 19.02 0.83
C GLN A 319 20.94 18.26 2.10
N GLY A 320 19.78 18.61 2.69
CA GLY A 320 19.22 17.88 3.82
C GLY A 320 18.95 16.41 3.51
N TYR A 321 18.39 16.12 2.34
CA TYR A 321 18.17 14.74 1.89
C TYR A 321 19.47 13.99 1.65
N VAL A 322 20.49 14.61 1.04
CA VAL A 322 21.80 13.99 0.87
C VAL A 322 22.45 13.72 2.23
N LYS A 323 22.38 14.66 3.19
CA LYS A 323 22.89 14.44 4.56
C LYS A 323 22.25 13.23 5.23
N ALA A 324 20.94 13.05 5.07
CA ALA A 324 20.24 11.89 5.60
C ALA A 324 20.66 10.60 4.86
N ALA A 325 20.71 10.65 3.53
CA ALA A 325 21.11 9.52 2.68
C ALA A 325 22.54 9.04 2.97
N THR A 326 23.45 9.95 3.31
CA THR A 326 24.86 9.64 3.56
C THR A 326 25.26 9.81 5.02
N ALA A 327 24.32 9.72 5.96
CA ALA A 327 24.62 9.83 7.38
C ALA A 327 25.53 8.69 7.88
N GLU A 328 26.24 8.91 8.98
CA GLU A 328 27.08 7.88 9.58
C GLU A 328 26.24 6.66 9.99
N GLY A 329 26.69 5.46 9.63
CA GLY A 329 25.97 4.21 9.88
C GLY A 329 24.87 3.87 8.87
N VAL A 330 24.54 4.77 7.94
CA VAL A 330 23.62 4.47 6.83
C VAL A 330 24.40 3.79 5.70
N PRO A 331 23.99 2.59 5.26
CA PRO A 331 24.64 1.91 4.14
C PRO A 331 24.37 2.66 2.82
N ILE A 332 25.39 2.72 1.98
CA ILE A 332 25.28 3.25 0.62
C ILE A 332 25.31 2.08 -0.35
N TYR A 333 24.35 2.03 -1.26
CA TYR A 333 24.25 1.02 -2.30
C TYR A 333 24.53 1.63 -3.67
N LYS A 334 25.18 0.85 -4.54
CA LYS A 334 25.20 1.08 -5.98
C LYS A 334 24.05 0.30 -6.60
N LEU A 335 23.13 1.00 -7.25
CA LEU A 335 22.01 0.43 -8.00
C LEU A 335 22.27 0.57 -9.50
N SER A 336 21.92 -0.46 -10.26
CA SER A 336 21.94 -0.42 -11.73
C SER A 336 20.52 -0.32 -12.32
N ILE A 337 20.38 0.45 -13.40
CA ILE A 337 19.20 0.46 -14.28
C ILE A 337 19.67 0.09 -15.68
N ILE A 338 19.06 -0.95 -16.27
CA ILE A 338 19.28 -1.31 -17.66
C ILE A 338 18.13 -0.71 -18.46
N PRO A 339 18.37 0.30 -19.32
CA PRO A 339 17.32 0.85 -20.16
C PRO A 339 16.69 -0.25 -21.02
N MET A 340 15.36 -0.32 -21.01
CA MET A 340 14.61 -1.31 -21.80
C MET A 340 13.69 -0.65 -22.81
N GLY A 341 13.54 -1.25 -23.98
CA GLY A 341 12.48 -0.89 -24.93
C GLY A 341 11.11 -1.39 -24.47
N ALA A 342 10.08 -1.09 -25.25
CA ALA A 342 8.73 -1.59 -25.03
C ALA A 342 8.64 -3.12 -25.22
N PRO A 343 8.20 -3.89 -24.22
CA PRO A 343 7.82 -5.28 -24.42
C PRO A 343 6.64 -5.41 -25.39
N PRO A 344 6.51 -6.52 -26.14
CA PRO A 344 5.44 -6.69 -27.14
C PRO A 344 4.02 -6.54 -26.58
N ASP A 345 3.80 -6.95 -25.33
CA ASP A 345 2.52 -6.97 -24.62
C ASP A 345 2.34 -5.80 -23.64
N GLU A 346 3.32 -4.90 -23.55
CA GLU A 346 3.32 -3.73 -22.67
C GLU A 346 3.68 -2.43 -23.42
N GLY A 347 3.61 -2.48 -24.75
CA GLY A 347 3.87 -1.34 -25.61
C GLY A 347 2.86 -0.22 -25.47
N LEU A 348 3.23 0.94 -25.99
CA LEU A 348 2.27 2.01 -26.20
C LEU A 348 1.29 1.57 -27.31
N PRO A 349 0.00 1.93 -27.21
CA PRO A 349 -0.93 1.79 -28.33
C PRO A 349 -0.35 2.45 -29.59
N GLU A 350 -0.65 1.90 -30.78
CA GLU A 350 -0.12 2.45 -32.04
C GLU A 350 -0.37 3.97 -32.13
N ASP A 351 0.73 4.72 -32.26
CA ASP A 351 0.75 6.17 -32.27
C ASP A 351 0.31 6.69 -33.65
N PRO A 352 -0.78 7.48 -33.76
CA PRO A 352 -1.16 8.12 -35.02
C PRO A 352 -0.10 9.12 -35.55
N LEU A 353 0.85 9.52 -34.71
CA LEU A 353 1.96 10.42 -35.02
C LEU A 353 3.26 9.69 -35.36
N ALA A 354 3.29 8.35 -35.30
CA ALA A 354 4.43 7.60 -35.78
C ALA A 354 4.58 7.79 -37.31
N PRO A 355 5.77 8.15 -37.83
CA PRO A 355 6.01 8.01 -39.25
C PRO A 355 5.80 6.53 -39.62
N PRO A 356 5.19 6.23 -40.78
CA PRO A 356 4.88 4.85 -41.15
C PRO A 356 6.14 4.00 -41.01
N SER A 357 6.07 3.00 -40.15
CA SER A 357 7.07 1.95 -40.10
C SER A 357 7.20 1.39 -41.51
N GLN A 358 8.43 1.22 -41.99
CA GLN A 358 8.67 0.39 -43.16
C GLN A 358 8.30 -1.04 -42.77
N SER A 359 7.01 -1.35 -42.79
CA SER A 359 6.50 -2.70 -42.72
C SER A 359 6.86 -3.38 -44.03
N SER A 360 7.76 -4.35 -43.90
CA SER A 360 7.76 -5.61 -44.64
C SER A 360 7.01 -5.61 -45.97
N ASP A 361 7.78 -5.57 -47.07
CA ASP A 361 7.32 -5.99 -48.39
C ASP A 361 6.56 -7.32 -48.28
N PRO A 362 5.27 -7.38 -48.66
CA PRO A 362 4.52 -8.61 -48.71
C PRO A 362 4.64 -9.19 -50.12
N ASP A 363 5.84 -9.53 -50.57
CA ASP A 363 6.01 -10.34 -51.79
C ASP A 363 7.44 -10.88 -51.91
N VAL A 364 7.70 -11.99 -51.21
CA VAL A 364 8.83 -12.87 -51.56
C VAL A 364 8.34 -14.31 -51.56
N GLN A 365 7.95 -14.80 -52.74
CA GLN A 365 7.93 -16.23 -53.04
C GLN A 365 9.36 -16.74 -53.31
N PRO A 366 9.70 -17.98 -52.92
CA PRO A 366 11.04 -18.51 -53.09
C PRO A 366 11.25 -19.00 -54.52
N SER A 367 12.32 -18.54 -55.18
CA SER A 367 12.83 -19.19 -56.38
C SER A 367 14.36 -19.32 -56.33
N ASP A 368 14.78 -20.56 -56.57
CA ASP A 368 16.14 -21.06 -56.62
C ASP A 368 16.93 -20.55 -57.85
N PRO A 369 18.26 -20.80 -57.91
CA PRO A 369 19.24 -19.91 -58.53
C PRO A 369 19.60 -20.32 -59.95
N GLU A 370 20.06 -19.37 -60.79
CA GLU A 370 21.15 -19.61 -61.74
C GLU A 370 21.63 -18.36 -62.50
N SER A 371 22.96 -18.24 -62.55
CA SER A 371 23.77 -17.93 -63.73
C SER A 371 23.83 -16.50 -64.33
N SER A 372 24.97 -15.88 -64.03
CA SER A 372 26.00 -15.43 -65.00
C SER A 372 25.92 -14.07 -65.69
N ALA A 373 27.07 -13.39 -65.57
CA ALA A 373 27.83 -12.68 -66.61
C ALA A 373 27.72 -11.14 -66.71
N SER A 374 28.85 -10.53 -66.34
CA SER A 374 29.36 -9.18 -66.59
C SER A 374 29.62 -8.91 -68.10
N PRO A 375 30.36 -7.86 -68.57
CA PRO A 375 30.89 -6.64 -67.91
C PRO A 375 30.83 -5.33 -68.77
N THR A 376 31.35 -4.22 -68.21
CA THR A 376 32.23 -3.17 -68.84
C THR A 376 31.64 -1.77 -69.13
N GLU A 377 31.98 -0.79 -68.25
CA GLU A 377 32.74 0.50 -68.43
C GLU A 377 32.73 1.25 -69.80
N PRO A 378 32.98 2.60 -69.91
CA PRO A 378 33.76 3.47 -68.99
C PRO A 378 33.28 4.93 -68.71
N PHE A 379 33.83 5.48 -67.62
CA PHE A 379 33.94 6.88 -67.12
C PHE A 379 34.54 7.91 -68.12
N PRO A 380 34.50 9.28 -67.93
CA PRO A 380 34.88 9.99 -66.68
C PRO A 380 34.27 11.37 -66.34
N GLY A 381 34.45 11.81 -65.07
CA GLY A 381 34.72 13.22 -64.75
C GLY A 381 34.18 13.82 -63.43
N SER A 382 35.10 14.05 -62.48
CA SER A 382 35.17 15.19 -61.52
C SER A 382 34.74 15.03 -60.04
N ASN A 383 35.72 14.61 -59.22
CA ASN A 383 36.28 15.27 -58.01
C ASN A 383 35.38 15.80 -56.86
N SER A 384 35.34 15.09 -55.72
CA SER A 384 36.05 15.42 -54.45
C SER A 384 35.52 14.57 -53.27
N PRO A 385 36.34 14.24 -52.25
CA PRO A 385 36.15 13.04 -51.42
C PRO A 385 35.20 13.24 -50.23
N LEU A 386 34.16 12.42 -50.15
CA LEU A 386 33.47 12.08 -48.90
C LEU A 386 34.15 10.84 -48.27
N PRO A 387 34.31 10.77 -46.94
CA PRO A 387 34.79 9.58 -46.26
C PRO A 387 33.78 8.44 -46.42
N THR A 388 34.30 7.25 -46.70
CA THR A 388 33.59 5.99 -46.92
C THR A 388 32.75 5.58 -45.70
N PRO A 389 31.56 4.99 -45.91
CA PRO A 389 30.84 4.32 -44.83
C PRO A 389 31.59 3.03 -44.51
N ASP A 390 32.20 2.97 -43.33
CA ASP A 390 32.67 1.70 -42.77
C ASP A 390 31.45 0.80 -42.58
N SER A 391 31.35 -0.20 -43.45
CA SER A 391 30.55 -1.40 -43.25
C SER A 391 31.17 -2.22 -42.11
N SER A 392 30.96 -1.77 -40.89
CA SER A 392 31.05 -2.57 -39.68
C SER A 392 29.82 -2.25 -38.85
N SER A 393 28.66 -2.80 -39.26
CA SER A 393 27.52 -2.91 -38.36
C SER A 393 27.89 -3.93 -37.29
N SER A 394 28.64 -3.48 -36.29
CA SER A 394 28.59 -4.09 -34.96
C SER A 394 27.12 -4.26 -34.57
N PRO A 395 26.73 -5.39 -33.97
CA PRO A 395 25.37 -5.54 -33.44
C PRO A 395 25.03 -4.32 -32.57
N PRO A 396 23.75 -3.89 -32.51
CA PRO A 396 23.36 -2.77 -31.65
C PRO A 396 23.95 -3.03 -30.27
N ALA A 397 24.81 -2.10 -29.82
CA ALA A 397 25.52 -2.26 -28.56
C ALA A 397 24.46 -2.52 -27.48
N GLU A 398 24.62 -3.61 -26.72
CA GLU A 398 23.70 -3.93 -25.63
C GLU A 398 23.49 -2.68 -24.77
N PRO A 399 22.23 -2.38 -24.37
CA PRO A 399 21.94 -1.19 -23.59
C PRO A 399 22.79 -1.21 -22.32
N ARG A 400 23.73 -0.26 -22.24
CA ARG A 400 24.67 -0.19 -21.11
C ARG A 400 23.91 0.17 -19.84
N ALA A 401 24.13 -0.59 -18.78
CA ALA A 401 23.62 -0.28 -17.47
C ALA A 401 24.10 1.10 -17.00
N ARG A 402 23.18 1.89 -16.43
CA ARG A 402 23.48 3.14 -15.74
C ARG A 402 23.50 2.88 -14.24
N GLU A 403 24.43 3.51 -13.52
CA GLU A 403 24.75 3.18 -12.14
C GLU A 403 24.57 4.41 -11.23
N PHE A 404 23.95 4.19 -10.08
CA PHE A 404 23.58 5.26 -9.16
C PHE A 404 23.99 4.88 -7.74
N LEU A 405 24.50 5.84 -6.97
CA LEU A 405 24.66 5.67 -5.53
C LEU A 405 23.42 6.17 -4.81
N VAL A 406 22.90 5.36 -3.90
CA VAL A 406 21.77 5.68 -3.03
C VAL A 406 22.10 5.33 -1.59
N GLY A 407 21.49 6.02 -0.64
CA GLY A 407 21.56 5.66 0.78
C GLY A 407 20.15 5.59 1.36
N GLU A 408 19.92 6.22 2.52
CA GLU A 408 18.58 6.31 3.11
C GLU A 408 17.57 6.86 2.09
N PRO A 409 16.44 6.18 1.85
CA PRO A 409 15.41 6.69 0.96
C PRO A 409 14.84 8.02 1.47
N HIS A 410 14.62 8.96 0.56
CA HIS A 410 13.93 10.21 0.85
C HIS A 410 12.44 9.98 1.14
N PHE A 411 11.86 8.98 0.49
CA PHE A 411 10.46 8.59 0.63
C PHE A 411 10.34 7.06 0.55
N ALA A 412 9.46 6.47 1.34
CA ALA A 412 9.02 5.09 1.12
C ALA A 412 7.57 4.88 1.58
N THR A 413 6.84 4.04 0.86
CA THR A 413 5.46 3.66 1.25
C THR A 413 5.47 2.67 2.41
N ASN A 414 4.46 2.77 3.28
CA ASN A 414 4.32 1.92 4.46
C ASN A 414 3.43 0.69 4.20
N SER A 415 3.73 -0.09 3.17
CA SER A 415 2.99 -1.32 2.83
C SER A 415 3.93 -2.49 2.53
N LEU A 416 3.55 -3.68 3.01
CA LEU A 416 4.31 -4.92 2.81
C LEU A 416 4.07 -5.52 1.44
N PHE A 417 2.83 -5.42 0.96
CA PHE A 417 2.40 -5.90 -0.34
C PHE A 417 2.07 -4.71 -1.25
N GLY A 418 2.06 -4.93 -2.56
CA GLY A 418 1.72 -3.88 -3.51
C GLY A 418 2.92 -3.24 -4.18
N ARG A 419 2.81 -1.94 -4.51
CA ARG A 419 3.87 -1.17 -5.19
C ARG A 419 5.12 -0.99 -4.32
N CYS A 420 4.91 -0.77 -3.03
CA CYS A 420 5.98 -0.66 -2.03
C CYS A 420 7.14 0.28 -2.45
N THR A 421 6.78 1.43 -3.01
CA THR A 421 7.69 2.40 -3.65
C THR A 421 8.70 2.98 -2.67
N ARG A 422 9.95 3.13 -3.14
CA ARG A 422 11.03 3.91 -2.52
C ARG A 422 11.50 4.97 -3.49
N GLY A 423 11.69 6.19 -2.98
CA GLY A 423 12.25 7.32 -3.70
C GLY A 423 13.56 7.74 -3.07
N TYR A 424 14.62 7.84 -3.89
CA TYR A 424 15.96 8.19 -3.47
C TYR A 424 16.40 9.51 -4.11
N VAL A 425 17.10 10.34 -3.34
CA VAL A 425 18.03 11.31 -3.92
C VAL A 425 19.30 10.54 -4.24
N ALA A 426 19.53 10.30 -5.53
CA ALA A 426 20.59 9.44 -6.01
C ALA A 426 21.73 10.26 -6.63
N TYR A 427 22.94 9.74 -6.60
CA TYR A 427 24.10 10.29 -7.30
C TYR A 427 24.38 9.46 -8.56
N ASP A 428 24.20 10.07 -9.72
CA ASP A 428 24.44 9.46 -11.02
C ASP A 428 25.94 9.40 -11.31
N LEU A 429 26.50 8.19 -11.35
CA LEU A 429 27.94 7.98 -11.53
C LEU A 429 28.43 8.39 -12.92
N GLN A 430 27.54 8.45 -13.92
CA GLN A 430 27.90 8.82 -15.28
C GLN A 430 28.02 10.34 -15.46
N THR A 431 27.15 11.12 -14.81
CA THR A 431 27.14 12.59 -14.97
C THR A 431 27.70 13.35 -13.78
N GLY A 432 27.85 12.70 -12.63
CA GLY A 432 28.28 13.31 -11.38
C GLY A 432 27.25 14.29 -10.79
N ARG A 433 25.98 14.17 -11.18
CA ARG A 433 24.86 15.01 -10.75
C ARG A 433 23.92 14.24 -9.83
N LEU A 434 23.17 14.97 -9.01
CA LEU A 434 22.06 14.38 -8.26
C LEU A 434 20.84 14.23 -9.17
N CYS A 435 20.07 13.16 -8.95
CA CYS A 435 18.81 12.89 -9.62
C CYS A 435 17.83 12.23 -8.64
N PHE A 436 16.58 12.02 -9.07
CA PHE A 436 15.62 11.21 -8.33
C PHE A 436 15.61 9.78 -8.90
N LEU A 437 15.60 8.77 -8.03
CA LEU A 437 15.47 7.36 -8.40
C LEU A 437 14.29 6.75 -7.66
N LYS A 438 13.32 6.24 -8.41
CA LYS A 438 12.14 5.49 -7.94
C LYS A 438 12.41 3.99 -8.09
N ASP A 439 12.21 3.22 -7.04
CA ASP A 439 12.35 1.75 -6.98
C ASP A 439 11.02 1.18 -6.43
N TYR A 440 10.32 0.36 -7.20
CA TYR A 440 8.99 -0.13 -6.84
C TYR A 440 8.59 -1.42 -7.59
N TRP A 441 7.46 -1.99 -7.19
CA TRP A 441 6.90 -3.24 -7.73
C TRP A 441 5.66 -2.94 -8.57
N ARG A 442 5.86 -2.75 -9.88
CA ARG A 442 4.77 -2.40 -10.81
C ARG A 442 3.84 -3.60 -11.00
N PRO A 443 2.51 -3.42 -11.01
CA PRO A 443 1.59 -4.49 -11.38
C PRO A 443 1.84 -4.91 -12.83
N TYR A 444 1.63 -6.20 -13.10
CA TYR A 444 1.73 -6.75 -14.43
C TYR A 444 0.42 -7.42 -14.83
N VAL A 445 -0.21 -6.85 -15.85
CA VAL A 445 -1.39 -7.40 -16.53
C VAL A 445 -1.13 -7.24 -18.03
N PRO A 446 -0.95 -8.35 -18.78
CA PRO A 446 -0.64 -8.29 -20.21
C PRO A 446 -1.68 -7.45 -20.98
N GLY A 447 -1.21 -6.56 -21.86
CA GLY A 447 -2.05 -5.67 -22.66
C GLY A 447 -2.70 -4.50 -21.91
N HIS A 448 -2.54 -4.43 -20.58
CA HIS A 448 -3.23 -3.44 -19.75
C HIS A 448 -2.29 -2.56 -18.94
N THR A 449 -1.18 -3.10 -18.46
CA THR A 449 -0.13 -2.34 -17.76
C THR A 449 1.07 -2.11 -18.66
N ARG A 450 1.83 -1.05 -18.36
CA ARG A 450 3.09 -0.73 -19.06
C ARG A 450 4.10 -0.10 -18.12
N PRO A 451 5.40 -0.21 -18.42
CA PRO A 451 6.44 0.53 -17.73
C PRO A 451 6.25 2.07 -17.81
N GLU A 452 6.43 2.76 -16.68
CA GLU A 452 6.27 4.23 -16.59
C GLU A 452 7.19 4.99 -17.54
N HIS A 453 8.40 4.48 -17.78
CA HIS A 453 9.40 5.18 -18.59
C HIS A 453 8.94 5.34 -20.03
N LEU A 454 8.16 4.41 -20.56
CA LEU A 454 7.61 4.50 -21.92
C LEU A 454 6.61 5.65 -22.03
N VAL A 455 5.81 5.87 -20.98
CA VAL A 455 4.88 7.00 -20.91
C VAL A 455 5.64 8.31 -20.80
N LEU A 456 6.63 8.41 -19.91
CA LEU A 456 7.46 9.61 -19.78
C LEU A 456 8.25 9.91 -21.06
N GLU A 457 8.79 8.90 -21.73
CA GLU A 457 9.47 9.06 -23.02
C GLU A 457 8.53 9.60 -24.10
N HIS A 458 7.29 9.09 -24.18
CA HIS A 458 6.25 9.64 -25.06
C HIS A 458 5.94 11.10 -24.74
N LEU A 459 5.69 11.43 -23.47
CA LEU A 459 5.36 12.79 -23.06
C LEU A 459 6.53 13.76 -23.30
N ASN A 460 7.78 13.35 -23.05
CA ASN A 460 8.97 14.14 -23.33
C ASN A 460 9.13 14.36 -24.86
N ARG A 461 8.89 13.35 -25.70
CA ARG A 461 8.87 13.47 -27.18
C ARG A 461 7.81 14.47 -27.67
N CYS A 462 6.62 14.44 -27.07
CA CYS A 462 5.55 15.40 -27.32
C CYS A 462 5.79 16.79 -26.68
N LYS A 463 6.95 17.00 -26.04
CA LYS A 463 7.36 18.28 -25.41
C LYS A 463 6.37 18.76 -24.34
N VAL A 464 5.72 17.84 -23.63
CA VAL A 464 4.88 18.15 -22.48
C VAL A 464 5.73 18.82 -21.42
N ARG A 465 5.26 19.99 -20.93
CA ARG A 465 5.98 20.76 -19.91
C ARG A 465 5.57 20.32 -18.51
N HIS A 466 6.36 20.71 -17.50
CA HIS A 466 6.00 20.52 -16.09
C HIS A 466 5.80 19.05 -15.69
N ILE A 467 6.55 18.16 -16.32
CA ILE A 467 6.70 16.74 -15.96
C ILE A 467 8.18 16.46 -15.71
N ALA A 468 8.47 15.31 -15.11
CA ALA A 468 9.84 14.88 -14.91
C ALA A 468 10.55 14.57 -16.25
N THR A 469 11.83 14.91 -16.32
CA THR A 469 12.70 14.58 -17.45
C THR A 469 13.28 13.19 -17.23
N LEU A 470 12.97 12.26 -18.14
CA LEU A 470 13.43 10.88 -18.06
C LEU A 470 14.95 10.78 -18.23
N ILE A 471 15.61 10.07 -17.31
CA ILE A 471 17.01 9.65 -17.44
C ILE A 471 17.09 8.25 -18.04
N CYS A 472 16.42 7.29 -17.40
CA CYS A 472 16.27 5.90 -17.85
C CYS A 472 15.27 5.17 -16.95
N GLY A 473 14.68 4.08 -17.45
CA GLY A 473 13.88 3.17 -16.64
C GLY A 473 13.94 1.74 -17.19
N GLY A 474 13.63 0.78 -16.33
CA GLY A 474 13.56 -0.62 -16.71
C GLY A 474 13.29 -1.57 -15.55
N ASP A 475 12.90 -2.79 -15.92
CA ASP A 475 12.76 -3.91 -15.01
C ASP A 475 14.12 -4.27 -14.39
N VAL A 476 14.12 -4.53 -13.10
CA VAL A 476 15.34 -4.82 -12.34
C VAL A 476 15.86 -6.20 -12.72
N GLY A 477 17.14 -6.26 -13.12
CA GLY A 477 17.78 -7.49 -13.61
C GLY A 477 17.51 -7.81 -15.08
N GLY A 478 16.78 -6.94 -15.80
CA GLY A 478 16.36 -7.16 -17.18
C GLY A 478 14.89 -7.53 -17.29
N TYR A 479 14.44 -7.83 -18.51
CA TYR A 479 13.04 -8.06 -18.84
C TYR A 479 12.37 -9.08 -17.91
N ARG A 480 11.47 -8.60 -17.04
CA ARG A 480 10.74 -9.37 -16.02
C ARG A 480 11.61 -10.32 -15.18
N ALA A 481 12.88 -9.99 -14.96
CA ALA A 481 13.81 -10.90 -14.30
C ALA A 481 13.46 -11.13 -12.81
N GLN A 482 12.82 -10.15 -12.17
CA GLN A 482 12.40 -10.21 -10.77
C GLN A 482 10.88 -10.01 -10.67
N GLU A 483 10.17 -11.08 -10.32
CA GLU A 483 8.71 -11.16 -10.24
C GLU A 483 8.25 -11.79 -8.92
N THR A 484 7.16 -11.27 -8.34
CA THR A 484 6.53 -11.86 -7.15
C THR A 484 5.91 -13.22 -7.46
N LYS A 485 5.90 -14.13 -6.47
CA LYS A 485 5.39 -15.51 -6.63
C LYS A 485 4.35 -15.88 -5.57
N GLY A 486 4.33 -15.21 -4.42
CA GLY A 486 3.48 -15.53 -3.28
C GLY A 486 1.99 -15.53 -3.62
N GLN A 487 1.56 -14.65 -4.52
CA GLN A 487 0.16 -14.53 -4.95
C GLN A 487 -0.40 -15.81 -5.59
N VAL A 488 0.44 -16.64 -6.21
CA VAL A 488 0.03 -17.88 -6.88
C VAL A 488 -0.53 -18.91 -5.88
N LEU A 489 -0.12 -18.82 -4.61
CA LEU A 489 -0.59 -19.73 -3.56
C LEU A 489 -1.86 -19.23 -2.86
N LEU A 490 -2.34 -18.02 -3.17
CA LEU A 490 -3.55 -17.42 -2.57
C LEU A 490 -4.86 -17.92 -3.21
N HIS A 491 -4.98 -19.22 -3.43
CA HIS A 491 -6.12 -19.88 -4.09
C HIS A 491 -7.46 -19.75 -3.32
N HIS A 492 -7.40 -19.39 -2.02
CA HIS A 492 -8.59 -19.14 -1.20
C HIS A 492 -9.21 -17.75 -1.45
N THR A 493 -8.49 -16.85 -2.15
CA THR A 493 -8.97 -15.50 -2.48
C THR A 493 -9.71 -15.53 -3.82
N LYS A 494 -10.94 -14.97 -3.87
CA LYS A 494 -11.75 -14.91 -5.11
C LYS A 494 -11.08 -14.11 -6.24
N ALA A 495 -10.22 -13.15 -5.89
CA ALA A 495 -9.44 -12.34 -6.81
C ALA A 495 -8.03 -12.14 -6.22
N PRO A 496 -7.09 -13.07 -6.44
CA PRO A 496 -5.73 -12.92 -5.92
C PRO A 496 -5.04 -11.69 -6.53
N PRO A 497 -4.07 -11.07 -5.83
CA PRO A 497 -3.28 -9.98 -6.37
C PRO A 497 -2.61 -10.39 -7.69
N VAL A 498 -2.55 -9.47 -8.65
CA VAL A 498 -1.80 -9.68 -9.89
C VAL A 498 -0.29 -9.80 -9.61
N PRO A 499 0.47 -10.52 -10.45
CA PRO A 499 1.92 -10.53 -10.35
C PRO A 499 2.51 -9.13 -10.45
N ARG A 500 3.68 -8.95 -9.81
CA ARG A 500 4.38 -7.67 -9.78
C ARG A 500 5.82 -7.85 -10.20
N ILE A 501 6.30 -6.91 -11.01
CA ILE A 501 7.66 -6.87 -11.53
C ILE A 501 8.44 -5.79 -10.78
N HIS A 502 9.63 -6.12 -10.31
CA HIS A 502 10.51 -5.15 -9.68
C HIS A 502 11.08 -4.20 -10.74
N TYR A 503 10.98 -2.89 -10.51
CA TYR A 503 11.23 -1.89 -11.53
C TYR A 503 11.88 -0.63 -10.96
N ARG A 504 12.77 0.00 -11.75
CA ARG A 504 13.45 1.25 -11.40
C ARG A 504 13.30 2.30 -12.48
N LEU A 505 13.17 3.55 -12.04
CA LEU A 505 13.06 4.74 -12.89
C LEU A 505 13.92 5.87 -12.32
N ALA A 506 14.71 6.52 -13.17
CA ALA A 506 15.47 7.71 -12.80
C ALA A 506 15.02 8.93 -13.60
N THR A 507 14.91 10.08 -12.93
CA THR A 507 14.52 11.37 -13.52
C THR A 507 15.45 12.50 -13.04
N GLU A 508 15.63 13.54 -13.85
CA GLU A 508 16.60 14.61 -13.53
C GLU A 508 16.18 15.45 -12.32
N GLU A 509 14.90 15.78 -12.20
CA GLU A 509 14.40 16.70 -11.19
C GLU A 509 14.22 16.02 -9.83
N ILE A 510 14.62 16.73 -8.77
CA ILE A 510 14.36 16.35 -7.39
C ILE A 510 13.26 17.28 -6.86
N GLY A 511 12.10 16.70 -6.56
CA GLY A 511 10.97 17.44 -6.03
C GLY A 511 10.96 17.52 -4.51
N LEU A 512 10.27 18.53 -4.01
CA LEU A 512 9.79 18.66 -2.65
C LEU A 512 8.29 18.34 -2.64
N PRO A 513 7.74 17.74 -1.57
CA PRO A 513 6.30 17.58 -1.43
C PRO A 513 5.58 18.91 -1.66
N VAL A 514 4.41 18.90 -2.33
CA VAL A 514 3.64 20.14 -2.55
C VAL A 514 3.34 20.87 -1.24
N GLU A 515 3.22 20.12 -0.15
CA GLU A 515 3.03 20.62 1.22
C GLU A 515 4.13 21.57 1.70
N GLU A 516 5.29 21.62 1.07
CA GLU A 516 6.38 22.56 1.35
C GLU A 516 6.19 23.95 0.71
N PHE A 517 5.02 24.22 0.10
CA PHE A 517 4.67 25.54 -0.40
C PHE A 517 4.77 26.62 0.70
N LYS A 518 5.15 27.84 0.35
CA LYS A 518 5.33 28.94 1.32
C LYS A 518 4.03 29.65 1.65
N ASN A 519 3.19 29.88 0.64
CA ASN A 519 1.93 30.60 0.75
C ASN A 519 0.97 30.17 -0.37
N PHE A 520 -0.31 30.49 -0.25
CA PHE A 520 -1.33 30.04 -1.22
C PHE A 520 -1.12 30.61 -2.63
N ARG A 521 -0.40 31.73 -2.76
CA ARG A 521 0.04 32.23 -4.08
C ARG A 521 1.02 31.27 -4.76
N GLN A 522 2.01 30.74 -4.02
CA GLN A 522 2.90 29.73 -4.55
C GLN A 522 2.14 28.42 -4.83
N LEU A 523 1.24 28.01 -3.94
CA LEU A 523 0.43 26.81 -4.16
C LEU A 523 -0.38 26.90 -5.46
N ALA A 524 -1.04 28.01 -5.71
CA ALA A 524 -1.79 28.24 -6.95
C ALA A 524 -0.87 28.23 -8.20
N ALA A 525 0.36 28.72 -8.10
CA ALA A 525 1.33 28.65 -9.20
C ALA A 525 1.81 27.22 -9.48
N VAL A 526 2.05 26.42 -8.42
CA VAL A 526 2.42 25.01 -8.54
C VAL A 526 1.30 24.19 -9.17
N PHE A 527 0.04 24.40 -8.74
CA PHE A 527 -1.12 23.78 -9.36
C PHE A 527 -1.32 24.22 -10.81
N LEU A 528 -1.11 25.51 -11.11
CA LEU A 528 -1.18 26.00 -12.49
C LEU A 528 -0.17 25.29 -13.40
N ASP A 529 1.06 25.07 -12.92
CA ASP A 529 2.08 24.33 -13.67
C ASP A 529 1.64 22.87 -13.91
N ALA A 530 1.14 22.18 -12.88
CA ALA A 530 0.66 20.79 -13.00
C ALA A 530 -0.58 20.67 -13.92
N ILE A 531 -1.52 21.62 -13.86
CA ILE A 531 -2.67 21.68 -14.79
C ILE A 531 -2.20 21.91 -16.23
N ASN A 532 -1.17 22.74 -16.43
CA ASN A 532 -0.58 22.91 -17.76
C ASN A 532 0.13 21.63 -18.23
N ALA A 533 0.79 20.89 -17.33
CA ALA A 533 1.37 19.57 -17.63
C ALA A 533 0.30 18.62 -18.16
N HIS A 534 -0.80 18.47 -17.42
CA HIS A 534 -1.92 17.64 -17.83
C HIS A 534 -2.56 18.16 -19.13
N LYS A 535 -2.72 19.47 -19.30
CA LYS A 535 -3.27 20.06 -20.52
C LYS A 535 -2.45 19.66 -21.74
N ASP A 536 -1.12 19.83 -21.65
CA ASP A 536 -0.20 19.50 -22.73
C ASP A 536 -0.20 17.98 -22.99
N ALA A 537 -0.21 17.14 -21.94
CA ALA A 537 -0.34 15.68 -22.05
C ALA A 537 -1.62 15.26 -22.78
N TRP A 538 -2.76 15.87 -22.47
CA TRP A 538 -4.02 15.56 -23.15
C TRP A 538 -4.06 16.07 -24.59
N LYS A 539 -3.64 17.32 -24.83
CA LYS A 539 -3.78 17.95 -26.15
C LYS A 539 -2.75 17.43 -27.15
N GLU A 540 -1.50 17.32 -26.73
CA GLU A 540 -0.34 17.01 -27.59
C GLU A 540 0.02 15.52 -27.58
N ALA A 541 -0.22 14.81 -26.46
CA ALA A 541 0.19 13.40 -26.32
C ALA A 541 -0.97 12.40 -26.26
N LYS A 542 -2.22 12.90 -26.12
CA LYS A 542 -3.45 12.08 -25.95
C LYS A 542 -3.41 11.16 -24.73
N VAL A 543 -2.85 11.65 -23.63
CA VAL A 543 -2.70 10.91 -22.37
C VAL A 543 -3.51 11.57 -21.25
N LEU A 544 -4.29 10.78 -20.52
CA LEU A 544 -4.84 11.11 -19.21
C LEU A 544 -3.93 10.58 -18.10
N HIS A 545 -3.88 11.27 -16.97
CA HIS A 545 -2.97 10.91 -15.89
C HIS A 545 -3.51 9.75 -15.05
N GLY A 546 -4.81 9.73 -14.72
CA GLY A 546 -5.38 8.59 -13.98
C GLY A 546 -5.37 8.74 -12.46
N ASP A 547 -4.48 9.56 -11.89
CA ASP A 547 -4.16 9.57 -10.46
C ASP A 547 -3.65 10.92 -9.96
N ILE A 548 -4.38 11.99 -10.29
CA ILE A 548 -4.06 13.32 -9.77
C ILE A 548 -4.31 13.35 -8.25
N SER A 549 -3.26 13.58 -7.47
CA SER A 549 -3.32 13.59 -6.02
C SER A 549 -2.36 14.64 -5.42
N VAL A 550 -2.49 14.93 -4.13
CA VAL A 550 -1.52 15.78 -3.40
C VAL A 550 -0.11 15.19 -3.45
N GLY A 551 0.03 13.86 -3.46
CA GLY A 551 1.34 13.19 -3.51
C GLY A 551 2.02 13.24 -4.89
N ASN A 552 1.22 13.35 -5.95
CA ASN A 552 1.71 13.30 -7.34
C ASN A 552 1.98 14.70 -7.93
N ILE A 553 1.75 15.75 -7.14
CA ILE A 553 2.16 17.11 -7.46
C ILE A 553 3.34 17.47 -6.55
N ILE A 554 4.47 17.84 -7.14
CA ILE A 554 5.68 18.21 -6.40
C ILE A 554 6.19 19.59 -6.82
N ILE A 555 7.03 20.17 -5.98
CA ILE A 555 7.71 21.44 -6.24
C ILE A 555 9.15 21.13 -6.61
N ASP A 556 9.59 21.53 -7.80
CA ASP A 556 11.00 21.43 -8.17
C ASP A 556 11.87 22.16 -7.13
N ALA A 557 12.80 21.45 -6.50
CA ALA A 557 13.66 22.00 -5.47
C ALA A 557 14.53 23.16 -6.00
N LEU A 558 14.86 23.17 -7.30
CA LEU A 558 15.66 24.21 -7.95
C LEU A 558 14.79 25.38 -8.42
N THR A 559 13.86 25.14 -9.35
CA THR A 559 13.10 26.22 -10.01
C THR A 559 11.88 26.70 -9.21
N LYS A 560 11.45 25.95 -8.19
CA LYS A 560 10.23 26.16 -7.40
C LYS A 560 8.92 26.11 -8.22
N ARG A 561 8.98 25.57 -9.44
CA ARG A 561 7.82 25.32 -10.31
C ARG A 561 7.14 24.01 -9.93
N GLY A 562 5.87 23.86 -10.32
CA GLY A 562 5.17 22.60 -10.16
C GLY A 562 5.63 21.57 -11.18
N ILE A 563 5.69 20.30 -10.74
CA ILE A 563 5.92 19.13 -11.59
C ILE A 563 4.82 18.10 -11.27
N LEU A 564 4.24 17.51 -12.31
CA LEU A 564 3.32 16.39 -12.23
C LEU A 564 4.07 15.07 -12.48
N ILE A 565 3.98 14.14 -11.53
CA ILE A 565 4.72 12.86 -11.51
C ILE A 565 3.77 11.67 -11.35
N ASP A 566 4.32 10.46 -11.44
CA ASP A 566 3.63 9.18 -11.24
C ASP A 566 2.60 8.85 -12.34
N TRP A 567 3.10 8.66 -13.55
CA TRP A 567 2.30 8.36 -14.74
C TRP A 567 2.00 6.86 -14.91
N ASP A 568 2.18 6.07 -13.85
CA ASP A 568 1.99 4.61 -13.85
C ASP A 568 0.55 4.18 -14.13
N LEU A 569 -0.44 5.05 -13.87
CA LEU A 569 -1.87 4.80 -14.12
C LEU A 569 -2.38 5.54 -15.35
N ALA A 570 -1.48 6.08 -16.18
CA ALA A 570 -1.84 6.86 -17.34
C ALA A 570 -2.56 6.02 -18.40
N ARG A 571 -3.57 6.63 -19.04
CA ARG A 571 -4.36 6.00 -20.10
C ARG A 571 -4.30 6.84 -21.37
N PHE A 572 -4.14 6.17 -22.50
CA PHE A 572 -4.17 6.81 -23.80
C PHE A 572 -5.61 6.96 -24.27
N GLN A 573 -5.89 8.00 -25.07
CA GLN A 573 -7.24 8.31 -25.54
C GLN A 573 -7.92 7.11 -26.23
N CYS A 574 -7.17 6.34 -27.02
CA CYS A 574 -7.68 5.15 -27.72
C CYS A 574 -8.10 4.02 -26.77
N GLU A 575 -7.71 4.06 -25.50
CA GLU A 575 -8.01 3.04 -24.49
C GLU A 575 -9.23 3.38 -23.62
N LEU A 576 -9.79 4.59 -23.79
CA LEU A 576 -10.84 5.10 -22.90
C LEU A 576 -12.23 4.52 -23.20
N GLY A 577 -12.39 3.76 -24.29
CA GLY A 577 -13.62 3.06 -24.65
C GLY A 577 -13.83 1.75 -23.87
N SER A 578 -12.77 1.16 -23.31
CA SER A 578 -12.82 -0.17 -22.68
C SER A 578 -13.31 -0.19 -21.23
N GLY A 579 -13.71 0.96 -20.68
CA GLY A 579 -14.04 1.10 -19.25
C GLY A 579 -12.84 0.85 -18.31
N PRO A 580 -13.03 0.98 -16.99
CA PRO A 580 -12.02 0.63 -16.00
C PRO A 580 -11.95 -0.90 -15.82
N HIS A 581 -10.75 -1.49 -15.98
CA HIS A 581 -10.53 -2.93 -15.79
C HIS A 581 -10.62 -3.38 -14.31
N GLU A 582 -10.38 -2.47 -13.36
CA GLU A 582 -10.56 -2.69 -11.91
C GLU A 582 -11.25 -1.45 -11.29
N PRO A 583 -12.60 -1.44 -11.20
CA PRO A 583 -13.39 -0.28 -10.76
C PRO A 583 -13.00 0.28 -9.38
N ASP A 584 -12.52 -0.58 -8.49
CA ASP A 584 -12.16 -0.30 -7.11
C ASP A 584 -10.73 0.23 -6.93
N ARG A 585 -9.83 0.04 -7.91
CA ARG A 585 -8.37 0.27 -7.75
C ARG A 585 -7.79 1.45 -8.53
N ALA A 586 -8.61 2.22 -9.24
CA ALA A 586 -8.13 3.31 -10.10
C ALA A 586 -7.90 4.65 -9.37
N GLY A 587 -6.65 5.00 -9.05
CA GLY A 587 -6.27 6.30 -8.51
C GLY A 587 -6.65 6.54 -7.05
N THR A 588 -6.16 7.65 -6.49
CA THR A 588 -6.23 7.99 -5.05
C THR A 588 -7.66 8.35 -4.61
N TRP A 589 -8.22 7.57 -3.66
CA TRP A 589 -9.63 7.63 -3.23
C TRP A 589 -10.10 9.05 -2.88
N GLU A 590 -9.32 9.76 -2.07
CA GLU A 590 -9.64 11.08 -1.54
C GLU A 590 -9.83 12.11 -2.65
N PHE A 591 -9.08 12.00 -3.75
CA PHE A 591 -9.07 12.99 -4.81
C PHE A 591 -9.87 12.55 -6.04
N ARG A 592 -10.31 11.30 -6.11
CA ARG A 592 -11.15 10.79 -7.19
C ARG A 592 -12.44 11.63 -7.35
N SER A 593 -12.90 11.81 -8.59
CA SER A 593 -14.10 12.60 -8.90
C SER A 593 -15.36 12.00 -8.25
N ALA A 594 -16.37 12.82 -8.00
CA ALA A 594 -17.60 12.39 -7.37
C ALA A 594 -18.32 11.31 -8.20
N LEU A 595 -18.36 11.49 -9.53
CA LEU A 595 -18.92 10.50 -10.45
C LEU A 595 -18.11 9.19 -10.47
N ALA A 596 -16.78 9.23 -10.48
CA ALA A 596 -15.98 8.00 -10.48
C ALA A 596 -16.01 7.26 -9.13
N LEU A 597 -16.37 7.95 -8.04
CA LEU A 597 -16.60 7.32 -6.74
C LEU A 597 -17.99 6.70 -6.64
N ALA A 598 -19.02 7.37 -7.16
CA ALA A 598 -20.39 6.85 -7.15
C ALA A 598 -20.60 5.73 -8.17
N TYR A 599 -19.98 5.87 -9.35
CA TYR A 599 -20.11 4.99 -10.51
C TYR A 599 -18.73 4.43 -10.89
N PRO A 600 -18.19 3.47 -10.12
CA PRO A 600 -16.80 3.01 -10.28
C PRO A 600 -16.54 2.31 -11.63
N ARG A 601 -17.60 1.87 -12.32
CA ARG A 601 -17.53 1.26 -13.66
C ARG A 601 -17.51 2.27 -14.81
N LYS A 602 -17.75 3.55 -14.52
CA LYS A 602 -17.79 4.55 -15.58
C LYS A 602 -16.40 4.71 -16.23
N PRO A 603 -16.32 4.93 -17.55
CA PRO A 603 -15.07 5.30 -18.20
C PRO A 603 -14.44 6.58 -17.61
N GLN A 604 -13.11 6.64 -17.59
CA GLN A 604 -12.39 7.84 -17.18
C GLN A 604 -12.42 8.90 -18.28
N ARG A 605 -12.50 10.17 -17.87
CA ARG A 605 -12.58 11.35 -18.73
C ARG A 605 -11.69 12.46 -18.18
N VAL A 606 -11.42 13.47 -19.02
CA VAL A 606 -10.65 14.67 -18.65
C VAL A 606 -11.26 15.39 -17.43
N SER A 607 -12.59 15.37 -17.33
CA SER A 607 -13.34 15.96 -16.21
C SER A 607 -12.97 15.34 -14.88
N ASP A 608 -12.64 14.05 -14.84
CA ASP A 608 -12.24 13.38 -13.61
C ASP A 608 -10.90 13.91 -13.09
N ASP A 609 -9.88 13.96 -13.96
CA ASP A 609 -8.55 14.46 -13.57
C ASP A 609 -8.59 15.96 -13.22
N LEU A 610 -9.41 16.76 -13.91
CA LEU A 610 -9.64 18.17 -13.57
C LEU A 610 -10.34 18.34 -12.22
N GLU A 611 -11.33 17.51 -11.91
CA GLU A 611 -11.98 17.51 -10.61
C GLU A 611 -11.02 17.05 -9.50
N SER A 612 -10.12 16.11 -9.79
CA SER A 612 -9.09 15.68 -8.84
C SER A 612 -8.10 16.80 -8.48
N PHE A 613 -7.71 17.67 -9.43
CA PHE A 613 -6.97 18.89 -9.10
C PHE A 613 -7.72 19.80 -8.12
N ILE A 614 -9.05 19.91 -8.28
CA ILE A 614 -9.90 20.74 -7.42
C ILE A 614 -9.96 20.16 -6.01
N HIS A 615 -10.22 18.85 -5.89
CA HIS A 615 -10.24 18.15 -4.60
C HIS A 615 -8.89 18.24 -3.89
N ALA A 616 -7.77 18.05 -4.61
CA ALA A 616 -6.43 18.20 -4.04
C ALA A 616 -6.17 19.64 -3.55
N PHE A 617 -6.59 20.65 -4.30
CA PHE A 617 -6.46 22.05 -3.89
C PHE A 617 -7.33 22.36 -2.66
N TYR A 618 -8.60 21.93 -2.63
CA TYR A 618 -9.49 22.08 -1.48
C TYR A 618 -8.95 21.38 -0.24
N TYR A 619 -8.40 20.18 -0.39
CA TYR A 619 -7.77 19.43 0.70
C TYR A 619 -6.61 20.21 1.32
N LEU A 620 -5.71 20.77 0.51
CA LEU A 620 -4.58 21.58 1.01
C LEU A 620 -5.04 22.90 1.67
N VAL A 621 -6.12 23.52 1.17
CA VAL A 621 -6.74 24.67 1.83
C VAL A 621 -7.29 24.28 3.21
N LEU A 622 -8.03 23.18 3.30
CA LEU A 622 -8.56 22.67 4.57
C LEU A 622 -7.44 22.29 5.54
N LYS A 623 -6.34 21.74 5.03
CA LYS A 623 -5.18 21.35 5.83
C LYS A 623 -4.41 22.55 6.38
N TYR A 624 -4.21 23.59 5.59
CA TYR A 624 -3.29 24.69 5.91
C TYR A 624 -3.92 26.08 6.05
N HIS A 625 -5.25 26.22 5.98
CA HIS A 625 -5.94 27.49 6.17
C HIS A 625 -7.16 27.37 7.08
N SER A 626 -7.37 28.37 7.95
CA SER A 626 -8.53 28.38 8.84
C SER A 626 -9.83 28.63 8.07
N THR A 627 -10.87 27.86 8.40
CA THR A 627 -12.17 27.91 7.73
C THR A 627 -13.34 28.20 8.68
N SER A 628 -14.54 28.36 8.13
CA SER A 628 -15.80 28.53 8.86
C SER A 628 -16.40 27.22 9.36
N LEU A 629 -15.74 26.07 9.15
CA LEU A 629 -16.25 24.77 9.56
C LEU A 629 -16.30 24.67 11.09
N ILE A 630 -17.38 24.07 11.59
CA ILE A 630 -17.53 23.71 13.00
C ILE A 630 -16.65 22.49 13.32
N SER A 631 -16.77 21.44 12.50
CA SER A 631 -15.98 20.20 12.60
C SER A 631 -15.19 19.97 11.30
N LEU A 632 -13.90 20.28 11.34
CA LEU A 632 -12.98 19.99 10.21
C LEU A 632 -12.77 18.47 10.03
N LYS A 633 -12.82 17.72 11.13
CA LYS A 633 -12.64 16.26 11.12
C LYS A 633 -13.79 15.60 10.35
N GLU A 634 -15.01 15.80 10.82
CA GLU A 634 -16.22 15.22 10.22
C GLU A 634 -16.39 15.63 8.76
N PHE A 635 -16.10 16.90 8.43
CA PHE A 635 -16.21 17.39 7.05
C PHE A 635 -15.30 16.59 6.10
N VAL A 636 -14.05 16.34 6.50
CA VAL A 636 -13.10 15.63 5.64
C VAL A 636 -13.35 14.13 5.63
N GLU A 637 -13.68 13.53 6.78
CA GLU A 637 -14.08 12.13 6.85
C GLU A 637 -15.25 11.87 5.89
N THR A 638 -16.28 12.72 5.95
CA THR A 638 -17.47 12.60 5.09
C THR A 638 -17.19 12.86 3.61
N THR A 639 -16.32 13.82 3.30
CA THR A 639 -16.10 14.28 1.91
C THR A 639 -15.02 13.51 1.16
N PHE A 640 -13.93 13.15 1.84
CA PHE A 640 -12.73 12.58 1.22
C PHE A 640 -12.50 11.12 1.60
N GLU A 641 -12.94 10.66 2.78
CA GLU A 641 -12.56 9.34 3.30
C GLU A 641 -13.72 8.32 3.27
N ASN A 642 -14.97 8.78 3.34
CA ASN A 642 -16.16 7.94 3.38
C ASN A 642 -16.23 7.03 2.15
N ALA A 643 -16.49 5.74 2.41
CA ALA A 643 -16.63 4.69 1.44
C ALA A 643 -17.57 3.61 1.95
N SER A 644 -18.24 2.93 1.03
CA SER A 644 -19.03 1.73 1.29
C SER A 644 -18.61 0.62 0.33
N LEU A 645 -18.92 -0.61 0.66
CA LEU A 645 -18.60 -1.76 -0.18
C LEU A 645 -19.89 -2.39 -0.70
N VAL A 646 -20.08 -2.37 -2.00
CA VAL A 646 -21.25 -2.98 -2.66
C VAL A 646 -20.76 -4.02 -3.65
N ARG A 647 -21.19 -5.28 -3.48
CA ARG A 647 -20.72 -6.44 -4.27
C ARG A 647 -19.19 -6.56 -4.35
N GLY A 648 -18.48 -6.22 -3.26
CA GLY A 648 -17.02 -6.25 -3.23
C GLY A 648 -16.33 -5.06 -3.89
N VAL A 649 -17.07 -4.09 -4.42
CA VAL A 649 -16.53 -2.86 -5.04
C VAL A 649 -16.71 -1.68 -4.08
N LYS A 650 -15.65 -0.90 -3.92
CA LYS A 650 -15.66 0.31 -3.08
C LYS A 650 -16.37 1.45 -3.82
N VAL A 651 -17.45 1.98 -3.24
CA VAL A 651 -18.27 3.08 -3.77
C VAL A 651 -18.38 4.23 -2.77
N GLY A 652 -18.63 5.46 -3.23
CA GLY A 652 -18.67 6.64 -2.38
C GLY A 652 -19.06 7.91 -3.12
N GLY A 653 -18.47 9.04 -2.72
CA GLY A 653 -18.62 10.31 -3.46
C GLY A 653 -19.93 11.08 -3.23
N GLN A 654 -20.89 10.54 -2.49
CA GLN A 654 -22.20 11.18 -2.24
C GLN A 654 -22.10 12.60 -1.65
N ALA A 655 -21.16 12.80 -0.72
CA ALA A 655 -20.88 14.12 -0.17
C ALA A 655 -20.37 15.09 -1.24
N LYS A 656 -19.47 14.64 -2.14
CA LYS A 656 -18.95 15.45 -3.24
C LYS A 656 -20.05 15.78 -4.27
N LEU A 657 -20.90 14.81 -4.62
CA LEU A 657 -22.07 15.00 -5.48
C LEU A 657 -23.00 16.08 -4.92
N THR A 658 -23.43 15.90 -3.67
CA THR A 658 -24.27 16.87 -2.95
C THR A 658 -23.59 18.24 -2.91
N TYR A 659 -22.28 18.27 -2.73
CA TYR A 659 -21.54 19.51 -2.61
C TYR A 659 -21.53 20.30 -3.93
N PHE A 660 -21.25 19.64 -5.05
CA PHE A 660 -21.30 20.29 -6.36
C PHE A 660 -22.72 20.53 -6.87
N ALA A 661 -23.76 19.90 -6.31
CA ALA A 661 -25.15 20.29 -6.56
C ALA A 661 -25.57 21.62 -5.90
N LEU A 662 -24.80 22.14 -4.94
CA LEU A 662 -25.10 23.40 -4.26
C LEU A 662 -24.48 24.60 -4.97
N LYS A 663 -25.20 25.73 -5.04
CA LYS A 663 -24.73 26.98 -5.66
C LYS A 663 -23.53 27.65 -4.96
N ARG A 664 -23.21 27.26 -3.72
CA ARG A 664 -22.17 27.91 -2.89
C ARG A 664 -21.31 26.87 -2.17
N PRO A 665 -20.04 27.21 -1.89
CA PRO A 665 -19.16 26.34 -1.09
C PRO A 665 -19.69 26.20 0.35
N ARG A 666 -19.46 25.03 0.96
CA ARG A 666 -19.88 24.58 2.30
C ARG A 666 -18.95 25.12 3.38
N PHE A 667 -17.76 25.58 2.99
CA PHE A 667 -16.85 26.28 3.89
C PHE A 667 -16.38 27.60 3.27
N LYS A 668 -16.05 28.54 4.15
CA LYS A 668 -15.39 29.80 3.81
C LYS A 668 -14.04 29.87 4.49
N VAL A 669 -13.05 30.47 3.85
CA VAL A 669 -11.76 30.76 4.47
C VAL A 669 -11.83 32.04 5.31
N ARG A 670 -11.14 32.08 6.45
CA ARG A 670 -11.15 33.26 7.34
C ARG A 670 -10.04 34.24 6.98
N ASN A 671 -10.36 35.52 6.84
CA ASN A 671 -9.39 36.61 6.61
C ASN A 671 -8.53 36.46 5.33
N ASN A 672 -9.03 35.78 4.30
CA ASN A 672 -8.34 35.65 3.01
C ASN A 672 -9.34 35.81 1.84
N PRO A 673 -9.71 37.06 1.48
CA PRO A 673 -10.71 37.31 0.44
C PRO A 673 -10.27 36.81 -0.94
N VAL A 674 -8.97 36.89 -1.27
CA VAL A 674 -8.46 36.42 -2.55
C VAL A 674 -8.62 34.90 -2.70
N LEU A 675 -8.25 34.14 -1.66
CA LEU A 675 -8.46 32.69 -1.65
C LEU A 675 -9.96 32.35 -1.68
N GLN A 676 -10.79 33.09 -0.94
CA GLN A 676 -12.25 32.90 -0.96
C GLN A 676 -12.83 33.08 -2.37
N GLU A 677 -12.42 34.13 -3.10
CA GLU A 677 -12.86 34.35 -4.48
C GLU A 677 -12.41 33.23 -5.44
N VAL A 678 -11.23 32.66 -5.23
CA VAL A 678 -10.73 31.52 -6.01
C VAL A 678 -11.61 30.29 -5.76
N LEU A 679 -11.90 29.97 -4.51
CA LEU A 679 -12.75 28.84 -4.14
C LEU A 679 -14.17 29.01 -4.67
N GLU A 680 -14.75 30.21 -4.59
CA GLU A 680 -16.08 30.51 -5.11
C GLU A 680 -16.13 30.39 -6.64
N ALA A 681 -15.10 30.84 -7.34
CA ALA A 681 -15.03 30.73 -8.80
C ALA A 681 -14.90 29.27 -9.26
N ILE A 682 -14.07 28.47 -8.58
CA ILE A 682 -13.94 27.03 -8.85
C ILE A 682 -15.27 26.32 -8.56
N HIS A 683 -15.86 26.56 -7.39
CA HIS A 683 -17.12 25.96 -6.97
C HIS A 683 -18.26 26.26 -7.95
N LYS A 684 -18.36 27.52 -8.41
CA LYS A 684 -19.34 27.93 -9.41
C LYS A 684 -19.20 27.12 -10.70
N GLY A 685 -17.97 26.95 -11.19
CA GLY A 685 -17.70 26.15 -12.39
C GLY A 685 -18.07 24.68 -12.22
N CYS A 686 -17.76 24.08 -11.07
CA CYS A 686 -18.20 22.71 -10.76
C CYS A 686 -19.73 22.63 -10.73
N TYR A 687 -20.41 23.55 -10.04
CA TYR A 687 -21.87 23.59 -9.98
C TYR A 687 -22.49 23.63 -11.38
N GLU A 688 -22.06 24.55 -12.24
CA GLU A 688 -22.56 24.67 -13.62
C GLU A 688 -22.31 23.42 -14.46
N SER A 689 -21.19 22.73 -14.24
CA SER A 689 -20.88 21.46 -14.94
C SER A 689 -21.79 20.33 -14.46
N TYR A 690 -22.05 20.27 -13.15
CA TYR A 690 -22.86 19.21 -12.54
C TYR A 690 -24.37 19.35 -12.79
N GLN A 691 -24.87 20.53 -13.17
CA GLN A 691 -26.28 20.70 -13.56
C GLN A 691 -26.62 20.03 -14.90
N GLN A 692 -25.61 19.61 -15.68
CA GLN A 692 -25.79 19.05 -17.02
C GLN A 692 -25.66 17.51 -17.04
N ILE A 693 -25.41 16.89 -15.88
CA ILE A 693 -25.26 15.44 -15.76
C ILE A 693 -26.63 14.79 -15.73
N ASP A 694 -26.83 13.80 -16.59
CA ASP A 694 -27.97 12.88 -16.52
C ASP A 694 -27.68 11.79 -15.50
N PHE A 695 -28.15 11.98 -14.26
CA PHE A 695 -27.92 11.03 -13.18
C PHE A 695 -28.72 9.74 -13.36
N ASP A 696 -29.89 9.80 -13.99
CA ASP A 696 -30.72 8.61 -14.23
C ASP A 696 -30.02 7.68 -15.23
N GLN A 697 -29.46 8.25 -16.31
CA GLN A 697 -28.67 7.48 -17.27
C GLN A 697 -27.36 6.95 -16.69
N MET A 698 -26.69 7.72 -15.80
CA MET A 698 -25.50 7.24 -15.09
C MET A 698 -25.84 6.07 -14.16
N GLU A 699 -26.97 6.14 -13.46
CA GLU A 699 -27.47 5.08 -12.59
C GLU A 699 -27.76 3.81 -13.40
N GLU A 700 -28.52 3.93 -14.49
CA GLU A 700 -28.87 2.81 -15.37
C GLU A 700 -27.65 2.08 -15.94
N LEU A 701 -26.64 2.82 -16.41
CA LEU A 701 -25.49 2.23 -17.09
C LEU A 701 -24.38 1.75 -16.16
N TYR A 702 -24.18 2.41 -15.01
CA TYR A 702 -22.95 2.23 -14.23
C TYR A 702 -23.15 1.97 -12.74
N ALA A 703 -24.38 2.04 -12.22
CA ALA A 703 -24.63 1.76 -10.81
C ALA A 703 -24.31 0.30 -10.45
N ILE A 704 -23.97 0.11 -9.17
CA ILE A 704 -23.82 -1.20 -8.56
C ILE A 704 -24.78 -1.24 -7.39
N HIS A 705 -25.86 -2.03 -7.50
CA HIS A 705 -26.86 -2.14 -6.46
C HIS A 705 -26.60 -3.32 -5.52
N GLU A 706 -27.07 -3.19 -4.28
CA GLU A 706 -27.14 -4.33 -3.36
C GLU A 706 -28.17 -5.35 -3.86
N PRO A 707 -27.88 -6.67 -3.82
CA PRO A 707 -28.83 -7.70 -4.25
C PRO A 707 -30.21 -7.59 -3.58
N ALA A 708 -30.26 -7.15 -2.32
CA ALA A 708 -31.51 -6.99 -1.58
C ALA A 708 -32.43 -5.90 -2.16
N LEU A 709 -31.87 -4.85 -2.75
CA LEU A 709 -32.63 -3.76 -3.37
C LEU A 709 -33.19 -4.15 -4.75
N GLU A 710 -32.54 -5.06 -5.46
CA GLU A 710 -33.02 -5.60 -6.74
C GLU A 710 -34.22 -6.56 -6.58
N THR A 711 -34.43 -7.09 -5.37
CA THR A 711 -35.54 -8.02 -5.05
C THR A 711 -36.80 -7.35 -4.51
N LEU A 712 -36.80 -6.03 -4.32
CA LEU A 712 -38.00 -5.31 -3.90
C LEU A 712 -39.01 -5.29 -5.06
N PRO A 713 -40.26 -5.74 -4.87
CA PRO A 713 -41.27 -5.64 -5.91
C PRO A 713 -41.42 -4.17 -6.31
N GLY A 714 -41.34 -3.91 -7.61
CA GLY A 714 -41.53 -2.56 -8.15
C GLY A 714 -42.79 -1.95 -7.57
N VAL A 715 -42.69 -0.70 -7.09
CA VAL A 715 -43.86 0.06 -6.65
C VAL A 715 -44.82 0.03 -7.84
N PRO A 716 -46.05 -0.50 -7.68
CA PRO A 716 -47.04 -0.44 -8.75
C PRO A 716 -47.18 1.01 -9.15
N ASP A 717 -47.12 1.29 -10.46
CA ASP A 717 -47.36 2.60 -11.03
C ASP A 717 -48.75 3.07 -10.57
N VAL A 718 -48.77 3.87 -9.50
CA VAL A 718 -50.01 4.49 -9.03
C VAL A 718 -50.22 5.66 -9.97
N GLY A 719 -50.94 5.36 -11.05
CA GLY A 719 -51.44 6.37 -11.97
C GLY A 719 -52.08 7.52 -11.19
N GLU A 720 -51.87 8.72 -11.72
CA GLU A 720 -52.41 9.98 -11.25
C GLU A 720 -53.94 9.90 -11.09
N ASP A 721 -54.42 9.57 -9.89
CA ASP A 721 -55.79 9.84 -9.46
C ASP A 721 -55.72 10.58 -8.11
N GLU A 722 -55.65 11.91 -8.20
CA GLU A 722 -55.59 12.88 -7.09
C GLU A 722 -56.92 13.05 -6.33
N ASP A 723 -57.77 12.03 -6.20
CA ASP A 723 -59.12 12.22 -5.63
C ASP A 723 -59.57 11.07 -4.71
N GLU A 724 -58.74 10.57 -3.77
CA GLU A 724 -59.27 9.63 -2.75
C GLU A 724 -58.45 9.50 -1.43
N LEU A 725 -57.81 10.58 -0.95
CA LEU A 725 -56.99 10.55 0.28
C LEU A 725 -57.35 11.58 1.36
N GLU A 726 -58.60 12.03 1.45
CA GLU A 726 -59.04 12.94 2.54
C GLU A 726 -59.77 12.26 3.72
N ASP A 727 -60.12 10.97 3.67
CA ASP A 727 -60.98 10.35 4.71
C ASP A 727 -60.26 9.43 5.72
N ALA A 728 -58.93 9.30 5.68
CA ALA A 728 -58.20 8.33 6.51
C ALA A 728 -57.60 8.87 7.83
N PHE A 729 -57.82 10.14 8.20
CA PHE A 729 -57.29 10.70 9.45
C PHE A 729 -58.38 11.34 10.31
N SER A 730 -59.24 10.50 10.89
CA SER A 730 -60.05 10.85 12.05
C SER A 730 -59.75 9.95 13.25
N VAL A 731 -59.47 10.63 14.36
CA VAL A 731 -59.00 10.22 15.68
C VAL A 731 -59.78 9.06 16.32
N GLN A 732 -59.09 8.07 16.92
CA GLN A 732 -59.32 7.65 18.31
C GLN A 732 -58.26 6.66 18.89
N GLU A 733 -58.21 6.71 20.22
CA GLU A 733 -57.16 6.34 21.19
C GLU A 733 -57.09 4.83 21.59
N PRO A 734 -56.14 4.41 22.47
CA PRO A 734 -55.46 3.11 22.40
C PRO A 734 -56.02 2.04 23.36
N VAL A 735 -55.75 0.76 23.08
CA VAL A 735 -55.96 -0.33 24.03
C VAL A 735 -54.76 -1.29 24.09
N HIS A 736 -54.43 -1.65 25.33
CA HIS A 736 -53.29 -2.43 25.83
C HIS A 736 -53.21 -3.91 25.41
N TRP A 737 -51.96 -4.35 25.22
CA TRP A 737 -51.30 -5.63 25.55
C TRP A 737 -52.10 -6.92 25.78
N THR A 738 -51.73 -7.99 25.05
CA THR A 738 -51.25 -9.29 25.61
C THR A 738 -50.83 -10.27 24.49
N GLN A 739 -49.68 -10.93 24.65
CA GLN A 739 -49.33 -12.23 24.01
C GLN A 739 -49.66 -13.38 25.01
N PRO A 740 -49.33 -14.65 24.73
CA PRO A 740 -49.83 -15.55 23.68
C PRO A 740 -50.32 -16.88 24.30
N THR A 741 -51.11 -17.69 23.59
CA THR A 741 -51.29 -19.10 23.98
C THR A 741 -51.59 -20.02 22.79
N THR A 742 -50.66 -20.97 22.64
CA THR A 742 -50.77 -22.35 22.14
C THR A 742 -52.16 -22.98 22.09
N THR A 743 -52.48 -23.74 21.04
CA THR A 743 -52.59 -25.22 21.08
C THR A 743 -53.06 -25.81 19.72
N ALA A 744 -52.75 -27.09 19.57
CA ALA A 744 -52.67 -27.89 18.35
C ALA A 744 -53.98 -28.61 17.94
N SER A 745 -53.81 -29.55 16.99
CA SER A 745 -54.69 -30.64 16.50
C SER A 745 -55.60 -30.27 15.32
N GLU A 746 -55.27 -30.72 14.10
CA GLU A 746 -55.58 -32.04 13.50
C GLU A 746 -57.05 -32.21 13.11
N SER A 747 -57.33 -32.39 11.81
CA SER A 747 -57.88 -33.66 11.26
C SER A 747 -58.46 -33.53 9.84
N GLN A 748 -58.14 -34.57 9.05
CA GLN A 748 -58.93 -35.22 7.97
C GLN A 748 -59.23 -34.44 6.68
N ALA A 749 -58.62 -34.78 5.52
CA ALA A 749 -58.71 -36.00 4.70
C ALA A 749 -60.04 -36.13 3.92
N VAL A 750 -59.99 -36.05 2.58
CA VAL A 750 -60.64 -37.03 1.66
C VAL A 750 -60.12 -36.91 0.21
N SER A 751 -59.72 -38.06 -0.37
CA SER A 751 -60.00 -38.62 -1.72
C SER A 751 -59.84 -37.78 -2.99
N ASP A 752 -59.46 -38.28 -4.17
CA ASP A 752 -59.00 -39.58 -4.70
C ASP A 752 -58.76 -39.33 -6.22
N VAL A 753 -58.23 -40.35 -6.90
CA VAL A 753 -58.25 -40.62 -8.37
C VAL A 753 -57.04 -40.06 -9.13
N ASP A 754 -55.97 -40.82 -9.36
CA ASP A 754 -55.76 -42.06 -10.14
C ASP A 754 -55.62 -41.83 -11.66
N GLY A 755 -54.55 -42.41 -12.23
CA GLY A 755 -54.19 -42.28 -13.65
C GLY A 755 -52.73 -42.65 -13.98
N SER A 756 -52.33 -43.88 -13.68
CA SER A 756 -51.00 -44.46 -14.01
C SER A 756 -50.83 -44.91 -15.47
N ARG A 757 -49.59 -44.84 -16.01
CA ARG A 757 -48.85 -45.82 -16.89
C ARG A 757 -47.75 -45.10 -17.68
N SER A 758 -46.42 -45.29 -17.52
CA SER A 758 -45.49 -46.46 -17.52
C SER A 758 -44.96 -46.89 -18.90
N GLY A 759 -43.61 -46.90 -19.04
CA GLY A 759 -42.79 -47.58 -20.07
C GLY A 759 -41.60 -46.71 -20.50
N ASP A 760 -40.40 -46.86 -19.93
CA ASP A 760 -39.26 -47.74 -20.34
C ASP A 760 -38.67 -47.37 -21.72
N LEU A 761 -37.36 -47.30 -22.05
CA LEU A 761 -36.08 -47.59 -21.40
C LEU A 761 -34.93 -47.19 -22.41
N VAL A 762 -33.70 -47.05 -21.89
CA VAL A 762 -32.34 -47.21 -22.50
C VAL A 762 -31.61 -46.05 -23.23
N ALA A 763 -30.32 -45.93 -22.82
CA ALA A 763 -29.11 -45.46 -23.52
C ALA A 763 -28.89 -43.94 -23.57
N ASP A 764 -27.70 -43.38 -23.45
CA ASP A 764 -26.33 -43.76 -23.07
C ASP A 764 -25.56 -42.41 -23.08
N ALA A 765 -24.36 -42.39 -22.51
CA ALA A 765 -23.28 -41.45 -22.85
C ALA A 765 -23.31 -40.01 -22.27
N SER A 766 -22.22 -39.73 -21.54
CA SER A 766 -21.37 -38.53 -21.64
C SER A 766 -21.79 -37.23 -20.95
N ASP A 767 -20.96 -36.84 -19.98
CA ASP A 767 -20.29 -35.53 -19.85
C ASP A 767 -20.84 -34.35 -20.69
N PRO A 768 -21.20 -33.24 -20.04
CA PRO A 768 -20.84 -31.92 -20.54
C PRO A 768 -20.20 -31.09 -19.41
N GLY A 769 -19.11 -30.35 -19.62
CA GLY A 769 -18.88 -29.48 -20.78
C GLY A 769 -19.23 -28.05 -20.39
N HIS A 770 -18.21 -27.18 -20.45
CA HIS A 770 -18.22 -25.73 -20.52
C HIS A 770 -19.56 -24.98 -20.54
N SER A 771 -19.67 -23.97 -19.68
CA SER A 771 -20.55 -22.81 -19.84
C SER A 771 -19.84 -21.59 -19.23
N ASP A 772 -19.93 -20.37 -19.74
CA ASP A 772 -20.29 -19.85 -21.06
C ASP A 772 -19.72 -18.42 -21.03
N ALA A 773 -18.70 -18.14 -21.84
CA ALA A 773 -18.17 -16.80 -22.01
C ALA A 773 -18.82 -16.24 -23.27
N SER A 774 -19.87 -15.43 -23.09
CA SER A 774 -20.51 -14.73 -24.20
C SER A 774 -19.55 -13.67 -24.73
N VAL A 775 -18.91 -14.01 -25.84
CA VAL A 775 -18.22 -13.09 -26.74
C VAL A 775 -19.31 -12.26 -27.43
N HIS A 776 -19.38 -10.96 -27.13
CA HIS A 776 -20.10 -10.04 -27.99
C HIS A 776 -19.28 -9.81 -29.26
N GLU A 777 -19.76 -10.32 -30.39
CA GLU A 777 -19.27 -9.95 -31.71
C GLU A 777 -19.55 -8.46 -32.02
N PRO A 778 -18.70 -7.81 -32.83
CA PRO A 778 -18.87 -6.41 -33.20
C PRO A 778 -20.06 -6.26 -34.15
N LEU A 779 -21.04 -5.45 -33.76
CA LEU A 779 -22.20 -5.11 -34.57
C LEU A 779 -21.75 -4.36 -35.84
N THR A 780 -22.11 -4.91 -36.99
CA THR A 780 -22.02 -4.28 -38.31
C THR A 780 -22.88 -3.02 -38.36
N GLU A 781 -22.30 -1.93 -38.85
CA GLU A 781 -22.93 -0.64 -39.08
C GLU A 781 -24.22 -0.75 -39.91
N SER A 782 -25.33 -0.32 -39.33
CA SER A 782 -26.52 0.11 -40.05
C SER A 782 -26.74 1.59 -39.77
N ASP A 783 -26.47 2.42 -40.79
CA ASP A 783 -26.73 3.85 -40.81
C ASP A 783 -28.22 4.16 -40.63
N SER A 784 -28.60 4.60 -39.42
CA SER A 784 -29.54 5.70 -39.13
C SER A 784 -30.18 5.51 -37.74
N ASP A 785 -29.73 6.28 -36.75
CA ASP A 785 -30.54 7.01 -35.75
C ASP A 785 -29.62 7.47 -34.61
N GLY A 786 -29.83 8.70 -34.12
CA GLY A 786 -28.83 9.56 -33.47
C GLY A 786 -27.95 8.92 -32.38
N GLU A 787 -26.64 9.18 -32.44
CA GLU A 787 -25.68 8.84 -31.39
C GLU A 787 -26.23 9.27 -30.02
N ALA A 788 -26.57 8.30 -29.17
CA ALA A 788 -26.86 8.57 -27.77
C ALA A 788 -25.65 9.28 -27.15
N SER A 789 -25.84 10.48 -26.60
CA SER A 789 -24.74 11.25 -26.02
C SER A 789 -24.15 10.50 -24.82
N ASP A 790 -22.84 10.27 -24.81
CA ASP A 790 -22.13 9.61 -23.70
C ASP A 790 -22.34 10.38 -22.38
N PRO A 791 -23.05 9.84 -21.37
CA PRO A 791 -23.35 10.54 -20.11
C PRO A 791 -22.10 10.81 -19.25
N CYS A 792 -20.98 10.16 -19.54
CA CYS A 792 -19.71 10.44 -18.86
C CYS A 792 -19.06 11.74 -19.35
N VAL A 793 -19.49 12.30 -20.48
CA VAL A 793 -18.95 13.55 -21.03
C VAL A 793 -19.54 14.74 -20.29
N VAL A 794 -18.78 15.28 -19.34
CA VAL A 794 -19.13 16.52 -18.64
C VAL A 794 -18.70 17.72 -19.48
N THR A 795 -19.65 18.57 -19.86
CA THR A 795 -19.43 19.81 -20.62
C THR A 795 -19.10 20.99 -19.70
N GLY A 796 -18.61 22.10 -20.28
CA GLY A 796 -18.41 23.35 -19.54
C GLY A 796 -17.07 23.43 -18.80
N PHE A 797 -17.08 23.81 -17.52
CA PHE A 797 -15.87 24.14 -16.76
C PHE A 797 -14.92 22.94 -16.58
N LEU A 798 -15.46 21.74 -16.36
CA LEU A 798 -14.69 20.50 -16.21
C LEU A 798 -14.31 19.85 -17.54
N SER A 799 -14.65 20.44 -18.69
CA SER A 799 -14.32 19.87 -20.01
C SER A 799 -12.99 20.37 -20.59
N ASP A 800 -12.47 21.51 -20.12
CA ASP A 800 -11.23 22.11 -20.64
C ASP A 800 -10.42 22.84 -19.54
N HIS A 801 -9.11 22.61 -19.53
CA HIS A 801 -8.16 23.14 -18.55
C HIS A 801 -8.13 24.67 -18.45
N GLN A 802 -8.50 25.40 -19.51
CA GLN A 802 -8.27 26.84 -19.59
C GLN A 802 -9.00 27.61 -18.50
N GLN A 803 -10.22 27.20 -18.14
CA GLN A 803 -11.01 27.93 -17.16
C GLN A 803 -10.40 27.81 -15.76
N LEU A 804 -10.09 26.58 -15.33
CA LEU A 804 -9.43 26.33 -14.05
C LEU A 804 -8.05 27.00 -13.97
N ALA A 805 -7.23 26.86 -15.02
CA ALA A 805 -5.94 27.51 -15.12
C ALA A 805 -6.05 29.05 -15.06
N LYS A 806 -7.06 29.63 -15.71
CA LYS A 806 -7.32 31.09 -15.71
C LYS A 806 -7.71 31.59 -14.31
N ILE A 807 -8.52 30.84 -13.55
CA ILE A 807 -8.88 31.20 -12.18
C ILE A 807 -7.63 31.30 -11.31
N LEU A 808 -6.81 30.24 -11.28
CA LEU A 808 -5.59 30.19 -10.47
C LEU A 808 -4.58 31.27 -10.90
N LYS A 809 -4.41 31.47 -12.21
CA LYS A 809 -3.49 32.48 -12.76
C LYS A 809 -3.89 33.90 -12.41
N ASN A 810 -5.15 34.28 -12.60
CA ASN A 810 -5.55 35.70 -12.57
C ASN A 810 -5.73 36.24 -11.15
N LYS A 811 -6.22 35.43 -10.22
CA LYS A 811 -6.56 35.90 -8.86
C LYS A 811 -5.34 36.08 -7.96
N TYR A 812 -4.29 35.29 -8.16
CA TYR A 812 -3.04 35.38 -7.38
C TYR A 812 -1.93 36.22 -8.00
N LYS A 813 -2.06 36.61 -9.28
CA LYS A 813 -1.07 37.47 -9.97
C LYS A 813 -0.92 38.88 -9.33
N PRO A 814 -2.00 39.59 -8.92
CA PRO A 814 -1.88 40.92 -8.33
C PRO A 814 -1.76 40.93 -6.80
N ALA A 815 -1.96 39.81 -6.10
CA ALA A 815 -1.90 39.77 -4.64
C ALA A 815 -0.46 39.94 -4.14
N LYS A 816 -0.25 40.86 -3.18
CA LYS A 816 1.02 40.90 -2.42
C LYS A 816 1.23 39.52 -1.77
N PRO A 817 2.47 39.01 -1.69
CA PRO A 817 2.74 37.79 -0.94
C PRO A 817 2.20 37.94 0.48
N LEU A 818 1.25 37.08 0.85
CA LEU A 818 0.74 36.97 2.21
C LEU A 818 1.41 35.77 2.86
N ASP A 819 1.69 35.87 4.15
CA ASP A 819 2.04 34.71 4.96
C ASP A 819 0.74 34.07 5.46
N ASP A 820 0.06 33.38 4.54
CA ASP A 820 -1.30 32.87 4.72
C ASP A 820 -1.37 31.35 4.87
N LYS A 821 -0.22 30.67 4.88
CA LYS A 821 -0.12 29.25 5.21
C LYS A 821 0.00 29.08 6.72
N ARG A 822 -0.89 28.29 7.31
CA ARG A 822 -0.83 27.91 8.73
C ARG A 822 -0.14 26.56 8.91
N SER A 823 0.03 26.14 10.16
CA SER A 823 0.42 24.77 10.50
C SER A 823 -0.66 23.77 10.06
N ASN A 824 -0.26 22.51 9.88
CA ASN A 824 -1.16 21.42 9.52
C ASN A 824 -2.27 21.26 10.58
N GLN A 825 -3.49 21.65 10.23
CA GLN A 825 -4.66 21.58 11.12
C GLN A 825 -5.19 20.16 11.31
N PHE A 826 -4.76 19.20 10.48
CA PHE A 826 -5.16 17.80 10.63
C PHE A 826 -4.41 17.11 11.77
N LEU A 827 -3.34 17.69 12.32
CA LEU A 827 -2.67 17.16 13.51
C LEU A 827 -3.59 17.13 14.74
N LEU A 828 -4.68 17.91 14.76
CA LEU A 828 -5.73 17.81 15.79
C LEU A 828 -6.54 16.50 15.71
N ARG A 829 -6.44 15.76 14.60
CA ARG A 829 -6.92 14.36 14.50
C ARG A 829 -5.96 13.39 15.17
N SER A 830 -4.69 13.77 15.34
CA SER A 830 -3.60 12.85 15.66
C SER A 830 -3.49 12.43 17.12
N THR A 831 -4.32 12.93 18.03
CA THR A 831 -4.36 12.45 19.43
C THR A 831 -4.89 11.02 19.58
N ARG A 832 -5.21 10.33 18.46
CA ARG A 832 -5.35 8.86 18.38
C ARG A 832 -4.62 8.20 17.18
N PHE A 833 -3.77 8.91 16.42
CA PHE A 833 -3.11 8.34 15.21
C PHE A 833 -1.75 7.65 15.47
N LEU A 834 -1.34 7.46 16.72
CA LEU A 834 -0.17 6.62 17.04
C LEU A 834 -0.49 5.11 17.12
N GLU A 835 -1.73 4.70 16.84
CA GLU A 835 -2.15 3.29 16.84
C GLU A 835 -2.75 2.81 15.49
N VAL A 836 -2.74 3.64 14.44
CA VAL A 836 -3.31 3.24 13.14
C VAL A 836 -2.18 2.93 12.16
N ILE A 837 -1.77 1.67 12.15
CA ILE A 837 -1.18 1.03 10.95
C ILE A 837 -2.18 1.28 9.81
N PRO A 838 -1.73 1.66 8.59
CA PRO A 838 -2.64 1.85 7.47
C PRO A 838 -3.60 0.66 7.38
N SER A 839 -4.89 0.96 7.43
CA SER A 839 -6.00 -0.01 7.32
C SER A 839 -6.00 -0.78 6.00
N GLU A 840 -5.12 -0.41 5.07
CA GLU A 840 -4.78 -1.15 3.85
C GLU A 840 -3.99 -2.44 4.09
N VAL A 841 -3.43 -2.64 5.28
CA VAL A 841 -2.68 -3.88 5.60
C VAL A 841 -3.60 -5.06 5.90
N TYR A 842 -4.90 -4.84 6.21
CA TYR A 842 -5.78 -5.92 6.70
C TYR A 842 -7.25 -5.96 6.24
N HIS A 843 -7.83 -4.97 5.54
CA HIS A 843 -9.27 -5.05 5.24
C HIS A 843 -9.62 -5.87 4.00
N SER A 844 -10.07 -7.11 4.23
CA SER A 844 -11.20 -7.72 3.51
C SER A 844 -12.42 -7.65 4.43
N THR A 845 -13.25 -6.64 4.22
CA THR A 845 -14.72 -6.68 4.22
C THR A 845 -15.37 -7.82 5.00
N ASN A 846 -15.77 -7.55 6.25
CA ASN A 846 -16.87 -8.24 6.95
C ASN A 846 -17.26 -7.40 8.18
N TYR A 847 -18.37 -6.66 8.11
CA TYR A 847 -19.10 -6.25 9.30
C TYR A 847 -20.48 -6.91 9.25
N SER A 848 -20.68 -7.81 10.21
CA SER A 848 -21.96 -8.42 10.54
C SER A 848 -22.88 -7.36 11.14
N SER A 849 -24.11 -7.30 10.64
CA SER A 849 -25.19 -6.45 11.10
C SER A 849 -25.80 -6.99 12.39
N SER A 850 -25.59 -6.32 13.51
CA SER A 850 -26.57 -6.23 14.61
C SER A 850 -26.07 -5.19 15.61
N ASP A 851 -26.72 -4.02 15.65
CA ASP A 851 -27.08 -3.27 16.87
C ASP A 851 -27.59 -1.88 16.47
N VAL A 852 -28.91 -1.78 16.35
CA VAL A 852 -29.64 -0.51 16.29
C VAL A 852 -29.90 -0.07 17.73
N PRO A 853 -29.45 1.12 18.20
CA PRO A 853 -29.89 1.64 19.49
C PRO A 853 -31.27 2.30 19.32
N THR A 854 -32.30 1.62 19.78
CA THR A 854 -33.64 2.16 19.95
C THR A 854 -33.63 3.24 21.04
N PHE A 855 -33.84 4.50 20.67
CA PHE A 855 -34.06 5.60 21.62
C PHE A 855 -35.45 5.44 22.27
N ALA A 856 -35.46 5.14 23.57
CA ALA A 856 -36.67 5.20 24.39
C ALA A 856 -36.81 6.59 25.03
N ALA A 857 -37.96 7.21 24.77
CA ALA A 857 -38.40 8.47 25.34
C ALA A 857 -38.70 8.35 26.85
N GLY A 858 -38.29 9.37 27.62
CA GLY A 858 -38.61 9.54 29.03
C GLY A 858 -39.07 10.96 29.33
N THR A 859 -40.38 11.16 29.16
CA THR A 859 -41.32 12.06 29.88
C THR A 859 -40.80 13.33 30.56
N GLY A 860 -41.39 14.47 30.17
CA GLY A 860 -41.01 15.80 30.60
C GLY A 860 -41.54 16.30 31.95
N LYS A 861 -41.15 17.55 32.23
CA LYS A 861 -41.85 18.55 33.06
C LYS A 861 -41.22 19.93 32.85
N ARG A 862 -41.91 20.81 32.10
CA ARG A 862 -41.89 22.29 32.29
C ARG A 862 -42.83 22.62 33.49
N PRO A 863 -42.86 23.83 34.09
CA PRO A 863 -42.49 25.19 33.59
C PRO A 863 -41.67 26.01 34.64
N ARG A 864 -41.18 27.25 34.44
CA ARG A 864 -41.84 28.54 34.15
C ARG A 864 -40.81 29.66 33.86
N GLU A 865 -41.22 30.65 33.07
CA GLU A 865 -40.62 32.00 32.88
C GLU A 865 -40.74 32.88 34.16
N PRO A 866 -40.08 34.05 34.27
CA PRO A 866 -40.42 35.32 33.58
C PRO A 866 -39.19 36.03 32.92
N GLN A 867 -39.30 36.83 31.83
CA GLN A 867 -39.70 38.26 31.73
C GLN A 867 -38.93 39.17 32.72
N ASP A 868 -38.37 40.35 32.41
CA ASP A 868 -38.31 41.26 31.25
C ASP A 868 -37.28 42.40 31.60
N GLU A 869 -37.04 43.33 30.67
CA GLU A 869 -36.39 44.68 30.81
C GLU A 869 -34.84 44.74 30.89
N GLY A 870 -34.08 45.64 30.23
CA GLY A 870 -34.36 46.78 29.36
C GLY A 870 -33.05 47.59 29.10
N GLU A 871 -32.86 48.06 27.87
CA GLU A 871 -32.14 49.26 27.36
C GLU A 871 -30.77 49.77 27.92
N VAL A 872 -29.71 49.72 27.06
CA VAL A 872 -28.98 50.86 26.37
C VAL A 872 -28.28 51.98 27.23
N PRO A 873 -27.16 52.66 26.82
CA PRO A 873 -25.96 52.32 26.02
C PRO A 873 -24.61 52.99 26.48
N ASP A 874 -23.54 52.74 25.68
CA ASP A 874 -22.40 53.61 25.28
C ASP A 874 -21.56 54.44 26.29
N ARG A 875 -20.22 54.27 26.25
CA ARG A 875 -19.27 55.21 25.59
C ARG A 875 -17.78 54.88 25.78
N GLN A 876 -17.07 54.97 24.65
CA GLN A 876 -15.68 55.38 24.34
C GLN A 876 -14.72 55.86 25.44
N SER A 877 -13.44 55.48 25.33
CA SER A 877 -12.24 56.32 25.03
C SER A 877 -10.98 55.57 25.49
N ASP A 878 -10.02 55.24 24.62
CA ASP A 878 -8.97 56.03 23.94
C ASP A 878 -7.68 56.23 24.76
N ASN A 879 -6.55 56.15 24.01
CA ASN A 879 -5.20 56.66 24.26
C ASN A 879 -4.27 55.86 25.20
N THR A 880 -3.06 55.39 24.86
CA THR A 880 -1.90 55.71 23.96
C THR A 880 -0.66 56.06 24.80
N ALA A 881 0.51 55.84 24.18
CA ALA A 881 1.87 56.30 24.49
C ALA A 881 2.70 55.38 25.40
N GLU A 882 3.73 54.68 24.88
CA GLU A 882 5.06 55.13 24.37
C GLU A 882 6.07 55.43 25.49
N GLY A 883 7.32 54.98 25.30
CA GLY A 883 8.47 55.47 26.06
C GLY A 883 9.61 54.47 26.32
N ASP A 884 10.31 54.10 25.25
CA ASP A 884 11.78 54.06 25.03
C ASP A 884 12.84 53.91 26.14
N ASN A 885 13.99 53.42 25.63
CA ASN A 885 15.40 53.46 26.08
C ASN A 885 15.89 52.30 26.97
N GLU A 886 16.67 51.37 26.43
CA GLU A 886 18.07 51.43 25.94
C GLU A 886 19.14 51.34 27.05
N ASP A 887 20.10 50.48 26.75
CA ASP A 887 21.51 50.47 27.15
C ASP A 887 22.01 49.73 28.43
N LEU A 888 22.56 48.54 28.12
CA LEU A 888 24.00 48.17 28.28
C LEU A 888 24.51 47.65 29.66
N PRO A 889 25.65 46.91 29.70
CA PRO A 889 25.62 45.47 29.98
C PRO A 889 26.64 45.00 31.05
N GLN A 890 26.82 43.67 31.10
CA GLN A 890 27.93 42.91 31.71
C GLN A 890 27.92 42.80 33.24
N GLU A 891 27.75 41.57 33.74
CA GLU A 891 28.87 40.88 34.37
C GLU A 891 28.65 39.37 34.54
N SER A 892 29.78 38.68 34.40
CA SER A 892 30.08 37.28 34.65
C SER A 892 29.73 36.78 36.05
N GLY A 893 29.39 35.48 36.19
CA GLY A 893 29.62 34.83 37.48
C GLY A 893 28.83 33.54 37.78
N ARG A 894 29.41 32.41 37.39
CA ARG A 894 29.53 31.14 38.16
C ARG A 894 28.30 30.49 38.83
N LEU A 895 28.15 29.22 38.44
CA LEU A 895 27.88 28.02 39.26
C LEU A 895 26.81 28.10 40.36
N GLY A 896 25.66 27.47 40.08
CA GLY A 896 24.67 27.08 41.08
C GLY A 896 24.07 25.71 40.75
N ARG A 897 24.57 24.68 41.43
CA ARG A 897 24.06 23.30 41.42
C ARG A 897 22.66 23.23 42.07
N LYS A 898 21.86 22.28 41.57
CA LYS A 898 20.82 21.47 42.26
C LYS A 898 19.35 21.96 42.33
N LYS A 899 18.53 21.11 41.70
CA LYS A 899 17.36 20.36 42.22
C LYS A 899 15.98 21.03 42.30
N ARG A 900 15.02 20.28 41.69
CA ARG A 900 13.59 20.11 42.01
C ARG A 900 12.74 21.34 41.67
N GLN A 901 11.51 21.27 41.16
CA GLN A 901 10.37 20.37 41.41
C GLN A 901 9.42 20.54 40.19
N ARG A 902 8.93 19.47 39.54
CA ARG A 902 7.52 19.02 39.60
C ARG A 902 6.50 20.14 39.90
N VAL A 903 5.75 20.53 38.87
CA VAL A 903 4.29 20.31 38.79
C VAL A 903 4.01 19.72 37.41
#